data_AF-A0A444UQ17-F1
#
_entry.id   AF-A0A444UQ17-F1
#
_cell.length_a   1.000
_cell.length_b   1.000
_cell.length_c   1.000
_cell.angle_alpha   90.00
_cell.angle_beta   90.00
_cell.angle_gamma   90.00
#
_symmetry.space_group_name_H-M   'P 1'
#
loop_
_entity.id
_entity.type
_entity.pdbx_description
1 polymer ?
#
loop_
_entity_poly.entity_id
_entity_poly.type
_entity_poly.pdbx_seq_one_letter_code
_entity_poly.pdbx_strand_id
1 'polypeptide(L)'
;NRASQFLDPHTFAFEDFECPSNVNKENLGLFPQWHLPLKLSIILSVIVFIYTFLRDILHPFISLSKNEFYKMPILVMNKVLPVVAITLLALVYLPGILAAVLQLHRGTKYSRFPNWLQRWMLMRKQLGLLSFFFALLHAVYSLCYPMRRSYRYKLLNWAYQQVTQNIENAWIEDDVWRMEIYMSLGILSLAVLALLATTSIPSVSNSLNWREFQCVQEYMETGAAMETISMMGSPRNSKEMFLPNCMNGVKEGNKSTIGIIGSGDFAKCLSLRLLRCGYHVVVGSRSPKRAAEFFPHVVDVTHHEDAVAKANILFVSIHREHYASFWDLKHLLVGKILVDVSNNTRMNQYPESNAEYLASLFPDSFVVKGFNVISAWAMQSGPKDASRQVYICSNSVEARHQVLEVARQLNFIPVDLGTLSSAREIENIPLQLFTLWKGPVLVSVSLSILFFIYSFIRDIIHPYVKNQQSNFYKIPIEIVNKTLPIVAITLLSLVYLAGLLAAAHQIYYGTKYRRFPHWLDGWLQCRKQLGLLSVFFASVHVLYSICLPMRRSERYLFLNMAFQQVHANVDNSWNEEEVWRVEMYISFGIMSLGLLSLLAVTSIPSVNSALNWREFSFIQSTLGYVALLITTFHVLLYGWKRAFDQEYYKFYMPPNFVIALVLPVTVIVGKIVLLLPCMSGRFRRIRRGWENSQYRSEVSGAASQVSPERITIM
;
A
#
# COMPACT_ATOMS: atom_id res chain seq x y z
N ASN A 1 -13.52 31.40 55.97
CA ASN A 1 -12.25 30.64 55.95
C ASN A 1 -12.28 29.52 54.91
N ARG A 2 -12.25 29.92 53.63
CA ARG A 2 -12.07 29.07 52.44
C ARG A 2 -10.91 29.68 51.64
N ALA A 3 -9.73 29.11 51.81
CA ALA A 3 -8.47 29.28 51.08
C ALA A 3 -7.51 28.43 51.92
N SER A 4 -6.73 27.48 51.43
CA SER A 4 -5.94 27.42 50.21
C SER A 4 -5.28 26.05 50.20
N GLN A 5 -5.35 25.29 49.11
CA GLN A 5 -4.28 24.35 48.78
C GLN A 5 -4.16 24.28 47.26
N PHE A 6 -3.07 24.87 46.82
CA PHE A 6 -2.67 25.04 45.43
C PHE A 6 -2.36 23.69 44.78
N LEU A 7 -2.65 23.63 43.48
CA LEU A 7 -2.13 22.63 42.57
C LEU A 7 -0.60 22.64 42.58
N ASP A 8 0.01 21.48 42.75
CA ASP A 8 1.40 21.22 42.36
C ASP A 8 1.44 20.82 40.87
N PRO A 9 2.16 21.54 39.98
CA PRO A 9 2.21 21.27 38.55
C PRO A 9 3.46 20.46 38.11
N HIS A 10 3.94 19.51 38.92
CA HIS A 10 5.12 18.69 38.59
C HIS A 10 5.00 17.23 39.04
N THR A 11 4.07 16.49 38.45
CA THR A 11 4.13 15.01 38.42
C THR A 11 3.58 14.51 37.08
N PHE A 12 4.29 14.83 35.99
CA PHE A 12 4.30 13.92 34.85
C PHE A 12 5.06 12.67 35.31
N ALA A 13 4.33 11.73 35.92
CA ALA A 13 4.82 10.39 36.13
C ALA A 13 5.10 9.80 34.75
N PHE A 14 6.39 9.61 34.43
CA PHE A 14 6.79 8.62 33.44
C PHE A 14 6.14 7.30 33.87
N GLU A 15 5.18 6.80 33.09
CA GLU A 15 4.68 5.44 33.23
C GLU A 15 5.83 4.48 32.90
N ASP A 16 6.62 4.14 33.91
CA ASP A 16 7.42 2.93 33.90
C ASP A 16 6.43 1.76 33.76
N PHE A 17 6.49 1.07 32.62
CA PHE A 17 5.67 -0.11 32.34
C PHE A 17 5.94 -1.21 33.39
N GLU A 18 5.18 -1.23 34.48
CA GLU A 18 5.23 -2.31 35.47
C GLU A 18 4.78 -3.62 34.83
N CYS A 19 5.72 -4.55 34.68
CA CYS A 19 5.44 -5.91 34.25
C CYS A 19 4.72 -6.64 35.40
N PRO A 20 3.57 -7.32 35.17
CA PRO A 20 2.86 -8.01 36.24
C PRO A 20 3.78 -8.98 36.98
N SER A 21 3.83 -8.90 38.31
CA SER A 21 4.73 -9.68 39.18
C SER A 21 4.56 -11.20 39.07
N ASN A 22 3.46 -11.68 38.50
CA ASN A 22 3.18 -13.11 38.25
C ASN A 22 3.73 -13.66 36.92
N VAL A 23 4.50 -12.85 36.16
CA VAL A 23 4.97 -13.23 34.84
C VAL A 23 6.47 -13.51 34.87
N ASN A 24 6.85 -14.80 34.87
CA ASN A 24 8.25 -15.22 34.69
C ASN A 24 8.75 -14.75 33.32
N LYS A 25 9.55 -13.68 33.30
CA LYS A 25 10.14 -13.09 32.08
C LYS A 25 10.97 -14.10 31.28
N GLU A 26 11.54 -15.11 31.92
CA GLU A 26 12.32 -16.17 31.25
C GLU A 26 11.48 -17.06 30.31
N ASN A 27 10.17 -17.16 30.52
CA ASN A 27 9.27 -17.98 29.68
C ASN A 27 8.62 -17.21 28.51
N LEU A 28 8.81 -15.89 28.43
CA LEU A 28 8.30 -15.08 27.33
C LEU A 28 9.39 -14.86 26.28
N GLY A 29 9.33 -15.64 25.20
CA GLY A 29 10.21 -15.45 24.05
C GLY A 29 10.06 -14.04 23.46
N LEU A 30 11.15 -13.27 23.42
CA LEU A 30 11.21 -11.96 22.79
C LEU A 30 11.26 -12.12 21.26
N PHE A 31 10.26 -11.60 20.54
CA PHE A 31 10.14 -11.71 19.07
C PHE A 31 10.21 -13.16 18.54
N PRO A 32 9.29 -14.06 18.96
CA PRO A 32 9.38 -15.49 18.64
C PRO A 32 9.35 -15.79 17.13
N GLN A 33 8.69 -14.94 16.35
CA GLN A 33 8.60 -15.07 14.88
C GLN A 33 9.85 -14.57 14.14
N TRP A 34 10.75 -13.84 14.81
CA TRP A 34 11.93 -13.22 14.21
C TRP A 34 13.24 -13.98 14.47
N HIS A 35 13.28 -14.88 15.45
CA HIS A 35 14.52 -15.60 15.80
C HIS A 35 15.17 -16.32 14.62
N LEU A 36 14.40 -17.11 13.87
CA LEU A 36 14.94 -17.90 12.76
C LEU A 36 15.32 -17.01 11.55
N PRO A 37 14.47 -16.06 11.09
CA PRO A 37 14.84 -15.10 10.05
C PRO A 37 16.09 -14.28 10.39
N LEU A 38 16.21 -13.79 11.64
CA LEU A 38 17.37 -13.02 12.08
C LEU A 38 18.64 -13.89 12.09
N LYS A 39 18.60 -15.09 12.71
CA LYS A 39 19.74 -16.02 12.71
C LYS A 39 20.21 -16.33 11.29
N LEU A 40 19.26 -16.61 10.39
CA LEU A 40 19.56 -16.88 8.99
C LEU A 40 20.26 -15.68 8.32
N SER A 41 19.73 -14.46 8.50
CA SER A 41 20.33 -13.26 7.92
C SER A 41 21.75 -12.97 8.46
N ILE A 42 21.99 -13.22 9.75
CA ILE A 42 23.30 -13.04 10.38
C ILE A 42 24.30 -14.06 9.84
N ILE A 43 23.93 -15.35 9.83
CA ILE A 43 24.79 -16.43 9.31
C ILE A 43 25.17 -16.14 7.86
N LEU A 44 24.18 -15.77 7.03
CA LEU A 44 24.41 -15.44 5.64
C LEU A 44 25.32 -14.22 5.46
N SER A 45 25.11 -13.18 6.27
CA SER A 45 25.96 -11.98 6.26
C SER A 45 27.40 -12.32 6.62
N VAL A 46 27.63 -13.16 7.64
CA VAL A 46 28.98 -13.58 8.06
C VAL A 46 29.66 -14.41 6.96
N ILE A 47 28.97 -15.38 6.36
CA ILE A 47 29.53 -16.20 5.27
C ILE A 47 29.95 -15.33 4.09
N VAL A 48 29.06 -14.44 3.63
CA VAL A 48 29.35 -13.56 2.49
C VAL A 48 30.44 -12.54 2.84
N PHE A 49 30.48 -12.07 4.09
CA PHE A 49 31.53 -11.17 4.57
C PHE A 49 32.90 -11.86 4.55
N ILE A 50 33.02 -13.07 5.12
CA ILE A 50 34.27 -13.84 5.13
C ILE A 50 34.73 -14.09 3.69
N TYR A 51 33.85 -14.58 2.81
CA TYR A 51 34.18 -14.80 1.40
C TYR A 51 34.70 -13.52 0.72
N THR A 52 34.01 -12.39 0.92
CA THR A 52 34.38 -11.11 0.30
C THR A 52 35.68 -10.55 0.88
N PHE A 53 35.89 -10.69 2.20
CA PHE A 53 37.11 -10.30 2.88
C PHE A 53 38.32 -11.09 2.37
N LEU A 54 38.18 -12.42 2.28
CA LEU A 54 39.23 -13.29 1.76
C LEU A 54 39.63 -12.89 0.33
N ARG A 55 38.65 -12.64 -0.54
CA ARG A 55 38.89 -12.30 -1.94
C ARG A 55 39.42 -10.88 -2.17
N ASP A 56 38.83 -9.88 -1.51
CA ASP A 56 39.09 -8.47 -1.86
C ASP A 56 40.15 -7.80 -0.97
N ILE A 57 40.43 -8.37 0.21
CA ILE A 57 41.42 -7.86 1.17
C ILE A 57 42.59 -8.83 1.31
N LEU A 58 42.32 -10.08 1.75
CA LEU A 58 43.39 -11.00 2.14
C LEU A 58 44.20 -11.47 0.93
N HIS A 59 43.54 -11.83 -0.18
CA HIS A 59 44.23 -12.27 -1.38
C HIS A 59 45.19 -11.20 -1.93
N PRO A 60 44.79 -9.93 -2.21
CA PRO A 60 45.73 -8.89 -2.64
C PRO A 60 46.83 -8.57 -1.62
N PHE A 61 46.55 -8.71 -0.33
CA PHE A 61 47.53 -8.49 0.73
C PHE A 61 48.63 -9.57 0.70
N ILE A 62 48.26 -10.84 0.53
CA ILE A 62 49.21 -11.96 0.50
C ILE A 62 49.93 -12.06 -0.85
N SER A 63 49.23 -11.96 -1.98
CA SER A 63 49.82 -12.23 -3.29
C SER A 63 50.51 -11.04 -3.95
N LEU A 64 50.07 -9.82 -3.64
CA LEU A 64 50.55 -8.59 -4.29
C LEU A 64 51.15 -7.58 -3.31
N SER A 65 51.20 -7.90 -2.00
CA SER A 65 51.64 -6.99 -0.92
C SER A 65 50.93 -5.62 -0.94
N LYS A 66 49.68 -5.56 -1.44
CA LYS A 66 48.89 -4.32 -1.52
C LYS A 66 47.98 -4.16 -0.31
N ASN A 67 48.11 -3.04 0.40
CA ASN A 67 47.26 -2.72 1.55
C ASN A 67 45.91 -2.13 1.10
N GLU A 68 44.87 -2.96 1.05
CA GLU A 68 43.52 -2.59 0.60
C GLU A 68 42.49 -2.55 1.76
N PHE A 69 42.94 -2.48 3.02
CA PHE A 69 42.08 -2.56 4.21
C PHE A 69 41.02 -1.44 4.28
N TYR A 70 41.26 -0.29 3.65
CA TYR A 70 40.28 0.80 3.53
C TYR A 70 38.98 0.39 2.83
N LYS A 71 38.97 -0.73 2.09
CA LYS A 71 37.76 -1.25 1.44
C LYS A 71 36.75 -1.83 2.44
N MET A 72 37.16 -2.24 3.64
CA MET A 72 36.29 -2.95 4.58
C MET A 72 35.01 -2.18 4.98
N PRO A 73 35.06 -0.90 5.41
CA PRO A 73 33.89 -0.25 5.98
C PRO A 73 32.71 -0.07 5.01
N ILE A 74 33.01 0.17 3.71
CA ILE A 74 31.97 0.48 2.72
C ILE A 74 31.98 -0.50 1.55
N LEU A 75 33.14 -0.80 0.94
CA LEU A 75 33.18 -1.60 -0.29
C LEU A 75 32.89 -3.08 -0.05
N VAL A 76 33.40 -3.64 1.06
CA VAL A 76 33.08 -5.03 1.46
C VAL A 76 31.63 -5.11 1.92
N MET A 77 31.19 -4.21 2.81
CA MET A 77 29.79 -4.20 3.27
C MET A 77 28.80 -4.03 2.13
N ASN A 78 29.05 -3.13 1.16
CA ASN A 78 28.16 -2.93 0.02
C ASN A 78 28.19 -4.07 -1.02
N LYS A 79 28.99 -5.12 -0.81
CA LYS A 79 28.90 -6.40 -1.53
C LYS A 79 28.11 -7.44 -0.73
N VAL A 80 28.18 -7.40 0.60
CA VAL A 80 27.44 -8.30 1.50
C VAL A 80 25.94 -7.98 1.50
N LEU A 81 25.60 -6.72 1.76
CA LEU A 81 24.21 -6.25 1.89
C LEU A 81 23.29 -6.65 0.72
N PRO A 82 23.63 -6.40 -0.56
CA PRO A 82 22.75 -6.76 -1.67
C PRO A 82 22.60 -8.28 -1.85
N VAL A 83 23.66 -9.05 -1.60
CA VAL A 83 23.62 -10.51 -1.69
C VAL A 83 22.69 -11.07 -0.62
N VAL A 84 22.76 -10.57 0.61
CA VAL A 84 21.85 -10.95 1.70
C VAL A 84 20.41 -10.51 1.38
N ALA A 85 20.21 -9.31 0.84
CA ALA A 85 18.89 -8.82 0.48
C ALA A 85 18.20 -9.72 -0.58
N ILE A 86 18.87 -10.01 -1.70
CA ILE A 86 18.28 -10.77 -2.81
C ILE A 86 18.06 -12.25 -2.46
N THR A 87 18.96 -12.83 -1.67
CA THR A 87 18.80 -14.21 -1.19
C THR A 87 17.65 -14.35 -0.21
N LEU A 88 17.50 -13.41 0.74
CA LEU A 88 16.34 -13.38 1.63
C LEU A 88 15.04 -13.19 0.83
N LEU A 89 15.04 -12.33 -0.20
CA LEU A 89 13.89 -12.15 -1.08
C LEU A 89 13.53 -13.48 -1.79
N ALA A 90 14.50 -14.17 -2.36
CA ALA A 90 14.27 -15.47 -2.99
C ALA A 90 13.70 -16.51 -2.01
N LEU A 91 14.14 -16.49 -0.74
CA LEU A 91 13.63 -17.36 0.32
C LEU A 91 12.20 -17.03 0.78
N VAL A 92 11.64 -15.88 0.40
CA VAL A 92 10.22 -15.56 0.60
C VAL A 92 9.34 -16.37 -0.36
N TYR A 93 9.73 -16.48 -1.64
CA TYR A 93 8.91 -17.10 -2.69
C TYR A 93 9.17 -18.59 -2.88
N LEU A 94 10.38 -19.06 -2.59
CA LEU A 94 10.76 -20.46 -2.74
C LEU A 94 9.80 -21.46 -2.06
N PRO A 95 9.28 -21.22 -0.84
CA PRO A 95 8.26 -22.07 -0.21
C PRO A 95 6.96 -22.19 -1.02
N GLY A 96 6.58 -21.15 -1.75
CA GLY A 96 5.37 -21.14 -2.59
C GLY A 96 5.51 -22.09 -3.77
N ILE A 97 6.67 -22.04 -4.44
CA ILE A 97 7.00 -22.94 -5.55
C ILE A 97 7.05 -24.39 -5.06
N LEU A 98 7.75 -24.66 -3.96
CA LEU A 98 7.81 -26.00 -3.37
C LEU A 98 6.43 -26.50 -2.95
N ALA A 99 5.58 -25.61 -2.42
CA ALA A 99 4.22 -25.97 -2.04
C ALA A 99 3.37 -26.36 -3.25
N ALA A 100 3.48 -25.62 -4.36
CA ALA A 100 2.77 -25.92 -5.60
C ALA A 100 3.20 -27.26 -6.20
N VAL A 101 4.51 -27.53 -6.31
CA VAL A 101 5.04 -28.80 -6.80
C VAL A 101 4.55 -29.97 -5.96
N LEU A 102 4.53 -29.82 -4.64
CA LEU A 102 4.10 -30.87 -3.72
C LEU A 102 2.57 -31.10 -3.77
N GLN A 103 1.78 -30.06 -4.03
CA GLN A 103 0.34 -30.19 -4.30
C GLN A 103 0.06 -30.92 -5.61
N LEU A 104 0.79 -30.58 -6.68
CA LEU A 104 0.68 -31.26 -7.97
C LEU A 104 1.03 -32.74 -7.84
N HIS A 105 2.16 -33.05 -7.18
CA HIS A 105 2.61 -34.43 -6.95
C HIS A 105 1.57 -35.26 -6.18
N ARG A 106 0.87 -34.66 -5.22
CA ARG A 106 -0.13 -35.38 -4.42
C ARG A 106 -1.52 -35.41 -5.05
N GLY A 107 -1.74 -34.66 -6.13
CA GLY A 107 -3.07 -34.51 -6.76
C GLY A 107 -4.14 -33.90 -5.84
N THR A 108 -3.75 -33.33 -4.70
CA THR A 108 -4.70 -32.76 -3.73
C THR A 108 -4.09 -31.63 -2.90
N LYS A 109 -4.83 -30.53 -2.83
CA LYS A 109 -4.52 -29.36 -1.99
C LYS A 109 -4.82 -29.58 -0.50
N TYR A 110 -5.59 -30.62 -0.17
CA TYR A 110 -6.03 -30.91 1.20
C TYR A 110 -4.98 -31.66 2.02
N SER A 111 -3.91 -32.14 1.38
CA SER A 111 -2.82 -32.79 2.07
C SER A 111 -2.01 -31.78 2.90
N ARG A 112 -1.53 -32.22 4.06
CA ARG A 112 -0.72 -31.40 4.96
C ARG A 112 0.67 -31.21 4.42
N PHE A 113 1.21 -30.01 4.55
CA PHE A 113 2.62 -29.81 4.26
C PHE A 113 3.49 -30.38 5.36
N PRO A 114 4.72 -30.81 5.03
CA PRO A 114 5.72 -31.12 6.04
C PRO A 114 5.90 -29.97 7.03
N ASN A 115 6.12 -30.29 8.31
CA ASN A 115 6.21 -29.28 9.38
C ASN A 115 7.28 -28.20 9.10
N TRP A 116 8.40 -28.57 8.49
CA TRP A 116 9.46 -27.62 8.12
C TRP A 116 8.97 -26.58 7.10
N LEU A 117 8.21 -27.01 6.09
CA LEU A 117 7.67 -26.14 5.05
C LEU A 117 6.59 -25.24 5.62
N GLN A 118 5.69 -25.77 6.44
CA GLN A 118 4.66 -24.97 7.11
C GLN A 118 5.27 -23.87 8.00
N ARG A 119 6.32 -24.18 8.78
CA ARG A 119 7.03 -23.18 9.58
C ARG A 119 7.65 -22.10 8.70
N TRP A 120 8.25 -22.48 7.57
CA TRP A 120 8.84 -21.53 6.62
C TRP A 120 7.79 -20.61 5.98
N MET A 121 6.64 -21.14 5.59
CA MET A 121 5.52 -20.35 5.05
C MET A 121 5.08 -19.22 6.00
N LEU A 122 5.15 -19.44 7.32
CA LEU A 122 4.78 -18.47 8.34
C LEU A 122 5.80 -17.33 8.52
N MET A 123 7.05 -17.53 8.06
CA MET A 123 8.15 -16.57 8.22
C MET A 123 8.34 -15.63 7.02
N ARG A 124 7.57 -15.81 5.96
CA ARG A 124 7.70 -15.04 4.70
C ARG A 124 7.68 -13.53 4.94
N LYS A 125 6.78 -13.06 5.79
CA LYS A 125 6.65 -11.64 6.14
C LYS A 125 7.94 -11.09 6.74
N GLN A 126 8.52 -11.80 7.71
CA GLN A 126 9.74 -11.40 8.39
C GLN A 126 10.96 -11.44 7.46
N LEU A 127 11.05 -12.46 6.60
CA LEU A 127 12.10 -12.56 5.58
C LEU A 127 12.03 -11.42 4.57
N GLY A 128 10.83 -11.08 4.09
CA GLY A 128 10.62 -9.95 3.17
C GLY A 128 10.98 -8.61 3.79
N LEU A 129 10.60 -8.38 5.05
CA LEU A 129 10.98 -7.16 5.78
C LEU A 129 12.49 -7.04 6.01
N LEU A 130 13.18 -8.14 6.35
CA LEU A 130 14.65 -8.15 6.44
C LEU A 130 15.29 -7.90 5.08
N SER A 131 14.77 -8.52 4.01
CA SER A 131 15.25 -8.28 2.65
C SER A 131 15.17 -6.80 2.28
N PHE A 132 14.01 -6.15 2.50
CA PHE A 132 13.84 -4.72 2.28
C PHE A 132 14.81 -3.88 3.11
N PHE A 133 15.02 -4.22 4.39
CA PHE A 133 15.98 -3.54 5.25
C PHE A 133 17.42 -3.60 4.68
N PHE A 134 17.89 -4.78 4.28
CA PHE A 134 19.22 -4.94 3.68
C PHE A 134 19.32 -4.25 2.30
N ALA A 135 18.25 -4.26 1.51
CA ALA A 135 18.18 -3.55 0.23
C ALA A 135 18.26 -2.02 0.43
N LEU A 136 17.59 -1.49 1.45
CA LEU A 136 17.65 -0.07 1.81
C LEU A 136 19.05 0.33 2.28
N LEU A 137 19.68 -0.49 3.14
CA LEU A 137 21.07 -0.27 3.53
C LEU A 137 22.00 -0.29 2.30
N HIS A 138 21.86 -1.28 1.41
CA HIS A 138 22.62 -1.33 0.16
C HIS A 138 22.44 -0.06 -0.69
N ALA A 139 21.21 0.44 -0.81
CA ALA A 139 20.93 1.68 -1.53
C ALA A 139 21.67 2.87 -0.89
N VAL A 140 21.55 3.05 0.43
CA VAL A 140 22.24 4.13 1.16
C VAL A 140 23.76 4.04 1.02
N TYR A 141 24.34 2.85 1.18
CA TYR A 141 25.79 2.63 1.00
C TYR A 141 26.25 2.95 -0.42
N SER A 142 25.41 2.64 -1.42
CA SER A 142 25.68 2.92 -2.83
C SER A 142 25.63 4.42 -3.12
N LEU A 143 24.61 5.13 -2.62
CA LEU A 143 24.48 6.59 -2.76
C LEU A 143 25.66 7.36 -2.17
N CYS A 144 26.28 6.83 -1.11
CA CYS A 144 27.47 7.42 -0.50
C CYS A 144 28.75 7.27 -1.35
N TYR A 145 28.74 6.55 -2.48
CA TYR A 145 29.96 6.28 -3.26
C TYR A 145 30.73 7.53 -3.71
N PRO A 146 30.08 8.55 -4.32
CA PRO A 146 30.75 9.77 -4.76
C PRO A 146 31.24 10.64 -3.59
N MET A 147 30.62 10.54 -2.41
CA MET A 147 30.99 11.33 -1.23
C MET A 147 32.31 10.87 -0.59
N ARG A 148 32.80 9.67 -0.93
CA ARG A 148 34.02 9.12 -0.31
C ARG A 148 35.28 9.80 -0.82
N ARG A 149 36.20 10.10 0.10
CA ARG A 149 37.56 10.59 -0.23
C ARG A 149 38.31 9.65 -1.18
N SER A 150 38.15 8.34 -1.02
CA SER A 150 38.78 7.36 -1.91
C SER A 150 38.30 7.44 -3.35
N TYR A 151 37.02 7.81 -3.58
CA TYR A 151 36.50 8.05 -4.93
C TYR A 151 37.03 9.38 -5.47
N ARG A 152 37.01 10.44 -4.65
CA ARG A 152 37.56 11.76 -5.02
C ARG A 152 39.02 11.68 -5.46
N TYR A 153 39.89 11.00 -4.72
CA TYR A 153 41.30 10.85 -5.10
C TYR A 153 41.48 10.04 -6.39
N LYS A 154 40.68 8.99 -6.61
CA LYS A 154 40.72 8.24 -7.88
C LYS A 154 40.28 9.10 -9.06
N LEU A 155 39.24 9.92 -8.88
CA LEU A 155 38.75 10.81 -9.93
C LEU A 155 39.81 11.86 -10.31
N LEU A 156 40.46 12.47 -9.32
CA LEU A 156 41.56 13.41 -9.56
C LEU A 156 42.75 12.74 -10.26
N ASN A 157 43.12 11.52 -9.85
CA ASN A 157 44.19 10.77 -10.50
C ASN A 157 43.85 10.44 -11.97
N TRP A 158 42.60 10.08 -12.27
CA TRP A 158 42.16 9.83 -13.64
C TRP A 158 42.17 11.10 -14.49
N ALA A 159 41.70 12.23 -13.94
CA ALA A 159 41.76 13.52 -14.62
C ALA A 159 43.20 13.92 -14.93
N TYR A 160 44.10 13.80 -13.95
CA TYR A 160 45.52 14.05 -14.13
C TYR A 160 46.13 13.14 -15.20
N GLN A 161 45.88 11.83 -15.13
CA GLN A 161 46.37 10.87 -16.12
C GLN A 161 45.88 11.19 -17.53
N GLN A 162 44.59 11.50 -17.70
CA GLN A 162 44.00 11.86 -18.99
C GLN A 162 44.68 13.08 -19.61
N VAL A 163 44.89 14.14 -18.81
CA VAL A 163 45.58 15.35 -19.26
C VAL A 163 47.03 15.05 -19.62
N THR A 164 47.77 14.32 -18.77
CA THR A 164 49.17 13.97 -19.06
C THR A 164 49.35 13.08 -20.28
N GLN A 165 48.37 12.22 -20.58
CA GLN A 165 48.37 11.34 -21.75
C GLN A 165 47.77 12.00 -23.00
N ASN A 166 47.33 13.26 -22.89
CA ASN A 166 46.68 14.02 -23.95
C ASN A 166 45.48 13.30 -24.60
N ILE A 167 44.64 12.64 -23.78
CA ILE A 167 43.44 11.93 -24.25
C ILE A 167 42.25 12.88 -24.17
N GLU A 168 41.76 13.34 -25.33
CA GLU A 168 40.68 14.33 -25.39
C GLU A 168 39.33 13.80 -24.90
N ASN A 169 39.01 12.53 -25.18
CA ASN A 169 37.72 11.94 -24.87
C ASN A 169 37.85 10.62 -24.10
N ALA A 170 37.40 10.62 -22.84
CA ALA A 170 37.39 9.42 -21.98
C ALA A 170 36.14 8.55 -22.14
N TRP A 171 35.23 8.90 -23.05
CA TRP A 171 33.91 8.27 -23.19
C TRP A 171 33.98 6.80 -23.64
N ILE A 172 33.28 5.92 -22.92
CA ILE A 172 33.13 4.50 -23.26
C ILE A 172 31.64 4.14 -23.25
N GLU A 173 31.06 3.99 -24.44
CA GLU A 173 29.61 3.84 -24.65
C GLU A 173 29.03 2.64 -23.91
N ASP A 174 29.63 1.46 -24.04
CA ASP A 174 29.12 0.23 -23.43
C ASP A 174 29.12 0.27 -21.88
N ASP A 175 30.12 0.93 -21.28
CA ASP A 175 30.18 1.10 -19.82
C ASP A 175 29.10 2.07 -19.32
N VAL A 176 28.79 3.10 -20.12
CA VAL A 176 27.70 4.03 -19.84
C VAL A 176 26.36 3.29 -19.87
N TRP A 177 26.04 2.59 -20.96
CA TRP A 177 24.79 1.83 -21.07
C TRP A 177 24.58 0.85 -19.93
N ARG A 178 25.62 0.08 -19.61
CA ARG A 178 25.58 -0.85 -18.48
C ARG A 178 25.18 -0.12 -17.20
N MET A 179 25.85 0.99 -16.87
CA MET A 179 25.58 1.77 -15.67
C MET A 179 24.16 2.33 -15.63
N GLU A 180 23.71 2.97 -16.70
CA GLU A 180 22.39 3.61 -16.76
C GLU A 180 21.27 2.59 -16.58
N ILE A 181 21.38 1.41 -17.21
CA ILE A 181 20.37 0.34 -17.13
C ILE A 181 20.26 -0.23 -15.70
N TYR A 182 21.36 -0.74 -15.13
CA TYR A 182 21.26 -1.45 -13.84
C TYR A 182 20.89 -0.50 -12.70
N MET A 183 21.34 0.76 -12.74
CA MET A 183 20.98 1.77 -11.75
C MET A 183 19.48 2.07 -11.81
N SER A 184 18.93 2.28 -13.02
CA SER A 184 17.50 2.52 -13.23
C SER A 184 16.64 1.35 -12.72
N LEU A 185 17.00 0.12 -13.09
CA LEU A 185 16.31 -1.09 -12.62
C LEU A 185 16.42 -1.28 -11.10
N GLY A 186 17.57 -0.96 -10.50
CA GLY A 186 17.78 -1.02 -9.06
C GLY A 186 16.88 -0.06 -8.29
N ILE A 187 16.75 1.19 -8.76
CA ILE A 187 15.86 2.19 -8.15
C ILE A 187 14.40 1.75 -8.27
N LEU A 188 13.98 1.25 -9.44
CA LEU A 188 12.61 0.77 -9.65
C LEU A 188 12.29 -0.43 -8.75
N SER A 189 13.23 -1.39 -8.63
CA SER A 189 13.10 -2.55 -7.75
C SER A 189 12.94 -2.15 -6.28
N LEU A 190 13.74 -1.18 -5.82
CA LEU A 190 13.63 -0.66 -4.45
C LEU A 190 12.27 0.02 -4.21
N ALA A 191 11.75 0.74 -5.20
CA ALA A 191 10.44 1.38 -5.10
C ALA A 191 9.30 0.36 -4.96
N VAL A 192 9.38 -0.78 -5.67
CA VAL A 192 8.44 -1.90 -5.53
C VAL A 192 8.57 -2.56 -4.15
N LEU A 193 9.79 -2.82 -3.67
CA LEU A 193 10.03 -3.36 -2.33
C LEU A 193 9.49 -2.45 -1.22
N ALA A 194 9.59 -1.12 -1.39
CA ALA A 194 9.00 -0.16 -0.45
C ALA A 194 7.47 -0.28 -0.38
N LEU A 195 6.79 -0.51 -1.51
CA LEU A 195 5.34 -0.72 -1.53
C LEU A 195 4.92 -2.00 -0.77
N LEU A 196 5.70 -3.06 -0.88
CA LEU A 196 5.46 -4.31 -0.15
C LEU A 196 5.70 -4.16 1.36
N ALA A 197 6.75 -3.42 1.73
CA ALA A 197 7.03 -3.10 3.13
C ALA A 197 5.91 -2.24 3.74
N THR A 198 5.39 -1.25 3.02
CA THR A 198 4.30 -0.39 3.53
C THR A 198 2.98 -1.15 3.68
N THR A 199 2.65 -2.07 2.76
CA THR A 199 1.46 -2.92 2.91
C THR A 199 1.58 -3.96 4.02
N SER A 200 2.80 -4.20 4.53
CA SER A 200 3.04 -5.05 5.70
C SER A 200 2.73 -4.37 7.04
N ILE A 201 2.56 -3.04 7.05
CA ILE A 201 2.16 -2.27 8.23
C ILE A 201 0.74 -2.68 8.63
N PRO A 202 0.48 -3.08 9.90
CA PRO A 202 -0.83 -3.58 10.31
C PRO A 202 -1.99 -2.63 9.99
N SER A 203 -1.84 -1.32 10.20
CA SER A 203 -2.89 -0.34 9.92
C SER A 203 -3.22 -0.22 8.43
N VAL A 204 -2.24 -0.42 7.55
CA VAL A 204 -2.43 -0.44 6.09
C VAL A 204 -3.00 -1.78 5.66
N SER A 205 -2.41 -2.88 6.10
CA SER A 205 -2.87 -4.24 5.78
C SER A 205 -4.34 -4.45 6.18
N ASN A 206 -4.73 -4.03 7.39
CA ASN A 206 -6.11 -4.13 7.88
C ASN A 206 -7.11 -3.27 7.09
N SER A 207 -6.65 -2.28 6.33
CA SER A 207 -7.50 -1.43 5.48
C SER A 207 -7.72 -2.01 4.08
N LEU A 208 -6.94 -3.04 3.70
CA LEU A 208 -7.06 -3.72 2.43
C LEU A 208 -7.97 -4.94 2.59
N ASN A 209 -8.72 -5.29 1.55
CA ASN A 209 -9.34 -6.61 1.50
C ASN A 209 -8.29 -7.69 1.16
N TRP A 210 -8.65 -8.97 1.32
CA TRP A 210 -7.69 -10.06 1.11
C TRP A 210 -7.18 -10.15 -0.35
N ARG A 211 -8.00 -9.78 -1.35
CA ARG A 211 -7.61 -9.79 -2.77
C ARG A 211 -6.67 -8.65 -3.11
N GLU A 212 -6.92 -7.47 -2.57
CA GLU A 212 -6.05 -6.29 -2.70
C GLU A 212 -4.68 -6.57 -2.07
N PHE A 213 -4.68 -7.12 -0.85
CA PHE A 213 -3.45 -7.51 -0.17
C PHE A 213 -2.67 -8.56 -0.98
N GLN A 214 -3.35 -9.59 -1.47
CA GLN A 214 -2.73 -10.62 -2.29
C GLN A 214 -2.21 -10.09 -3.64
N CYS A 215 -2.96 -9.20 -4.29
CA CYS A 215 -2.53 -8.55 -5.53
C CYS A 215 -1.19 -7.81 -5.32
N VAL A 216 -1.06 -7.05 -4.24
CA VAL A 216 0.22 -6.35 -3.96
C VAL A 216 1.33 -7.34 -3.64
N GLN A 217 1.07 -8.32 -2.78
CA GLN A 217 2.09 -9.25 -2.26
C GLN A 217 2.50 -10.37 -3.23
N GLU A 218 1.74 -10.62 -4.31
CA GLU A 218 2.00 -11.73 -5.24
C GLU A 218 2.18 -11.25 -6.70
N TYR A 219 1.33 -10.33 -7.19
CA TYR A 219 1.38 -9.89 -8.58
C TYR A 219 2.48 -8.86 -8.87
N MET A 220 2.74 -7.93 -7.94
CA MET A 220 3.72 -6.85 -8.19
C MET A 220 5.18 -7.35 -8.20
N GLU A 221 5.45 -8.58 -7.76
CA GLU A 221 6.79 -9.16 -7.71
C GLU A 221 7.07 -10.26 -8.73
N THR A 222 6.05 -11.03 -9.12
CA THR A 222 6.25 -12.16 -10.05
C THR A 222 5.99 -11.80 -11.51
N GLY A 223 5.36 -10.65 -11.80
CA GLY A 223 5.05 -10.20 -13.16
C GLY A 223 4.11 -11.13 -13.94
N ALA A 224 3.59 -12.18 -13.31
CA ALA A 224 2.79 -13.22 -13.93
C ALA A 224 1.57 -13.56 -13.06
N ALA A 225 0.41 -13.68 -13.70
CA ALA A 225 -0.80 -14.21 -13.11
C ALA A 225 -0.61 -15.70 -12.80
N MET A 226 -0.10 -16.01 -11.60
CA MET A 226 -0.23 -17.35 -11.06
C MET A 226 -1.61 -17.40 -10.38
N GLU A 227 -2.59 -18.00 -11.07
CA GLU A 227 -3.92 -18.23 -10.50
C GLU A 227 -3.79 -18.97 -9.17
N THR A 228 -4.45 -18.41 -8.16
CA THR A 228 -4.24 -18.77 -6.76
C THR A 228 -4.68 -20.20 -6.47
N ILE A 229 -3.72 -21.07 -6.17
CA ILE A 229 -3.98 -22.38 -5.58
C ILE A 229 -4.32 -22.17 -4.10
N SER A 230 -5.59 -22.37 -3.74
CA SER A 230 -6.07 -22.16 -2.37
C SER A 230 -5.24 -22.91 -1.34
N MET A 231 -4.79 -22.20 -0.31
CA MET A 231 -3.85 -22.68 0.69
C MET A 231 -4.48 -23.60 1.76
N MET A 232 -3.98 -24.84 1.77
CA MET A 232 -3.60 -25.68 2.92
C MET A 232 -4.64 -26.28 3.88
N GLY A 233 -4.64 -27.63 3.92
CA GLY A 233 -5.46 -28.49 4.77
C GLY A 233 -5.07 -28.59 6.26
N SER A 234 -5.97 -29.23 7.00
CA SER A 234 -6.06 -29.30 8.46
C SER A 234 -5.17 -30.36 9.13
N PRO A 235 -4.88 -30.20 10.43
CA PRO A 235 -4.28 -31.24 11.24
C PRO A 235 -5.07 -32.55 11.52
N ARG A 236 -4.52 -33.74 11.20
CA ARG A 236 -4.86 -35.02 11.86
C ARG A 236 -3.63 -35.66 12.51
N ASN A 237 -3.68 -35.73 13.85
CA ASN A 237 -2.78 -36.38 14.80
C ASN A 237 -1.36 -35.80 14.97
N SER A 238 -1.20 -35.03 16.04
CA SER A 238 -0.08 -35.16 16.98
C SER A 238 -0.69 -35.37 18.36
N LYS A 239 -0.34 -36.47 19.03
CA LYS A 239 -0.80 -36.88 20.36
C LYS A 239 -0.25 -36.01 21.50
N GLU A 240 0.12 -34.78 21.20
CA GLU A 240 0.61 -33.78 22.15
C GLU A 240 -0.08 -32.46 21.79
N MET A 241 -1.22 -32.21 22.44
CA MET A 241 -1.85 -30.90 22.44
C MET A 241 -1.86 -30.44 23.89
N PHE A 242 -0.74 -29.82 24.31
CA PHE A 242 -0.82 -28.83 25.36
C PHE A 242 -1.80 -27.76 24.87
N LEU A 243 -3.00 -27.77 25.44
CA LEU A 243 -3.93 -26.65 25.39
C LEU A 243 -3.18 -25.46 26.00
N PRO A 244 -2.84 -24.39 25.26
CA PRO A 244 -2.50 -23.15 25.91
C PRO A 244 -3.81 -22.63 26.50
N ASN A 245 -3.89 -22.70 27.83
CA ASN A 245 -4.94 -22.11 28.64
C ASN A 245 -5.25 -20.69 28.14
N CYS A 246 -6.39 -20.53 27.48
CA CYS A 246 -7.03 -19.24 27.30
C CYS A 246 -7.72 -18.89 28.64
N MET A 247 -6.93 -18.69 29.70
CA MET A 247 -7.45 -18.20 30.98
C MET A 247 -7.63 -16.68 30.88
N ASN A 248 -8.78 -16.28 30.33
CA ASN A 248 -9.51 -15.15 30.89
C ASN A 248 -10.74 -15.75 31.55
N GLY A 249 -10.86 -15.57 32.86
CA GLY A 249 -11.94 -16.10 33.68
C GLY A 249 -13.30 -15.60 33.20
N VAL A 250 -13.95 -16.41 32.38
CA VAL A 250 -15.38 -16.33 32.11
C VAL A 250 -15.91 -17.71 32.47
N LYS A 251 -16.84 -17.77 33.44
CA LYS A 251 -17.50 -18.98 33.92
C LYS A 251 -17.86 -19.90 32.74
N GLU A 252 -17.58 -21.20 32.88
CA GLU A 252 -18.02 -22.27 31.97
C GLU A 252 -19.56 -22.31 31.92
N GLY A 253 -20.16 -21.41 31.15
CA GLY A 253 -21.48 -21.60 30.58
C GLY A 253 -21.31 -22.50 29.37
N ASN A 254 -22.04 -23.62 29.33
CA ASN A 254 -22.04 -24.56 28.21
C ASN A 254 -22.32 -23.80 26.90
N LYS A 255 -21.32 -23.62 26.03
CA LYS A 255 -21.45 -22.82 24.81
C LYS A 255 -22.44 -23.50 23.85
N SER A 256 -23.33 -22.71 23.25
CA SER A 256 -24.39 -23.21 22.36
C SER A 256 -23.83 -23.98 21.15
N THR A 257 -24.51 -25.03 20.74
CA THR A 257 -24.17 -25.81 19.53
C THR A 257 -24.39 -24.98 18.27
N ILE A 258 -23.37 -24.90 17.41
CA ILE A 258 -23.43 -24.23 16.12
C ILE A 258 -23.52 -25.27 15.01
N GLY A 259 -24.53 -25.13 14.16
CA GLY A 259 -24.67 -25.98 12.98
C GLY A 259 -24.04 -25.33 11.75
N ILE A 260 -23.45 -26.15 10.89
CA ILE A 260 -22.92 -25.72 9.60
C ILE A 260 -23.55 -26.57 8.51
N ILE A 261 -24.15 -25.91 7.53
CA ILE A 261 -24.77 -26.53 6.39
C ILE A 261 -23.80 -26.50 5.22
N GLY A 262 -23.43 -27.69 4.72
CA GLY A 262 -22.41 -27.87 3.70
C GLY A 262 -21.10 -28.41 4.29
N SER A 263 -20.37 -29.16 3.47
CA SER A 263 -19.13 -29.84 3.86
C SER A 263 -17.92 -29.45 3.00
N GLY A 264 -17.89 -28.19 2.54
CA GLY A 264 -16.82 -27.63 1.70
C GLY A 264 -15.65 -27.02 2.49
N ASP A 265 -14.77 -26.30 1.78
CA ASP A 265 -13.53 -25.75 2.34
C ASP A 265 -13.79 -24.74 3.47
N PHE A 266 -14.72 -23.81 3.24
CA PHE A 266 -15.07 -22.81 4.24
C PHE A 266 -15.70 -23.46 5.48
N ALA A 267 -16.61 -24.43 5.29
CA ALA A 267 -17.23 -25.20 6.36
C ALA A 267 -16.18 -25.85 7.26
N LYS A 268 -15.21 -26.55 6.66
CA LYS A 268 -14.12 -27.20 7.37
C LYS A 268 -13.28 -26.23 8.19
N CYS A 269 -12.91 -25.10 7.61
CA CYS A 269 -12.12 -24.07 8.29
C CYS A 269 -12.88 -23.43 9.44
N LEU A 270 -14.18 -23.15 9.23
CA LEU A 270 -15.08 -22.62 10.25
C LEU A 270 -15.27 -23.61 11.40
N SER A 271 -15.53 -24.90 11.12
CA SER A 271 -15.68 -25.94 12.16
C SER A 271 -14.44 -26.02 13.05
N LEU A 272 -13.25 -26.02 12.45
CA LEU A 272 -11.98 -26.07 13.20
C LEU A 272 -11.80 -24.84 14.10
N ARG A 273 -12.20 -23.65 13.61
CA ARG A 273 -12.11 -22.41 14.37
C ARG A 273 -13.08 -22.39 15.54
N LEU A 274 -14.33 -22.77 15.30
CA LEU A 274 -15.37 -22.90 16.31
C LEU A 274 -14.98 -23.88 17.41
N LEU A 275 -14.47 -25.07 17.05
CA LEU A 275 -13.96 -26.05 18.01
C LEU A 275 -12.82 -25.49 18.88
N ARG A 276 -11.86 -24.80 18.26
CA ARG A 276 -10.74 -24.17 19.00
C ARG A 276 -11.20 -23.07 19.96
N CYS A 277 -12.36 -22.47 19.69
CA CYS A 277 -12.98 -21.47 20.55
C CYS A 277 -13.98 -22.09 21.56
N GLY A 278 -14.06 -23.43 21.63
CA GLY A 278 -14.86 -24.16 22.62
C GLY A 278 -16.33 -24.35 22.26
N TYR A 279 -16.72 -24.18 21.00
CA TYR A 279 -18.09 -24.48 20.55
C TYR A 279 -18.25 -25.95 20.17
N HIS A 280 -19.44 -26.50 20.44
CA HIS A 280 -19.87 -27.75 19.82
C HIS A 280 -20.34 -27.49 18.40
N VAL A 281 -19.87 -28.30 17.45
CA VAL A 281 -20.12 -28.09 16.01
C VAL A 281 -20.78 -29.32 15.42
N VAL A 282 -21.90 -29.11 14.71
CA VAL A 282 -22.59 -30.14 13.93
C VAL A 282 -22.56 -29.73 12.46
N VAL A 283 -22.18 -30.62 11.57
CA VAL A 283 -22.09 -30.37 10.13
C VAL A 283 -23.13 -31.21 9.39
N GLY A 284 -24.03 -30.54 8.68
CA GLY A 284 -24.98 -31.18 7.77
C GLY A 284 -24.35 -31.37 6.39
N SER A 285 -24.35 -32.61 5.89
CA SER A 285 -23.90 -32.95 4.53
C SER A 285 -24.89 -33.87 3.81
N ARG A 286 -24.87 -33.83 2.48
CA ARG A 286 -25.59 -34.77 1.61
C ARG A 286 -25.05 -36.21 1.73
N SER A 287 -23.78 -36.36 2.08
CA SER A 287 -23.13 -37.67 2.18
C SER A 287 -22.26 -37.73 3.44
N PRO A 288 -22.89 -37.89 4.63
CA PRO A 288 -22.21 -37.74 5.92
C PRO A 288 -21.03 -38.70 6.09
N LYS A 289 -21.18 -39.96 5.65
CA LYS A 289 -20.12 -40.99 5.70
C LYS A 289 -18.83 -40.53 5.02
N ARG A 290 -18.94 -39.98 3.81
CA ARG A 290 -17.79 -39.46 3.04
C ARG A 290 -17.27 -38.14 3.62
N ALA A 291 -18.17 -37.26 4.06
CA ALA A 291 -17.79 -35.97 4.61
C ALA A 291 -17.02 -36.11 5.94
N ALA A 292 -17.41 -37.05 6.82
CA ALA A 292 -16.80 -37.29 8.12
C ALA A 292 -15.28 -37.54 8.06
N GLU A 293 -14.78 -38.09 6.95
CA GLU A 293 -13.33 -38.29 6.73
C GLU A 293 -12.54 -36.98 6.70
N PHE A 294 -13.19 -35.85 6.36
CA PHE A 294 -12.52 -34.56 6.19
C PHE A 294 -12.58 -33.66 7.43
N PHE A 295 -13.37 -34.03 8.45
CA PHE A 295 -13.53 -33.30 9.71
C PHE A 295 -12.83 -34.02 10.88
N PRO A 296 -12.49 -33.32 11.97
CA PRO A 296 -12.06 -33.96 13.22
C PRO A 296 -13.14 -34.89 13.76
N HIS A 297 -12.75 -35.99 14.42
CA HIS A 297 -13.69 -36.96 14.99
C HIS A 297 -14.64 -36.38 16.05
N VAL A 298 -14.32 -35.20 16.59
CA VAL A 298 -15.14 -34.48 17.58
C VAL A 298 -16.31 -33.72 16.92
N VAL A 299 -16.29 -33.54 15.60
CA VAL A 299 -17.39 -32.89 14.87
C VAL A 299 -18.42 -33.93 14.48
N ASP A 300 -19.66 -33.71 14.90
CA ASP A 300 -20.80 -34.51 14.46
C ASP A 300 -21.11 -34.19 12.98
N VAL A 301 -20.81 -35.10 12.07
CA VAL A 301 -21.18 -34.97 10.65
C VAL A 301 -22.41 -35.83 10.37
N THR A 302 -23.55 -35.19 10.11
CA THR A 302 -24.86 -35.82 9.97
C THR A 302 -25.55 -35.42 8.66
N HIS A 303 -26.76 -35.95 8.41
CA HIS A 303 -27.62 -35.41 7.37
C HIS A 303 -28.08 -33.99 7.74
N HIS A 304 -28.53 -33.21 6.74
CA HIS A 304 -28.94 -31.83 6.95
C HIS A 304 -30.06 -31.70 8.00
N GLU A 305 -31.04 -32.61 8.00
CA GLU A 305 -32.17 -32.63 8.94
C GLU A 305 -31.71 -32.69 10.40
N ASP A 306 -30.87 -33.66 10.73
CA ASP A 306 -30.32 -33.85 12.07
C ASP A 306 -29.47 -32.65 12.52
N ALA A 307 -28.71 -32.06 11.59
CA ALA A 307 -27.85 -30.91 11.89
C ALA A 307 -28.68 -29.66 12.22
N VAL A 308 -29.77 -29.44 11.48
CA VAL A 308 -30.71 -28.34 11.71
C VAL A 308 -31.45 -28.53 13.04
N ALA A 309 -31.82 -29.77 13.40
CA ALA A 309 -32.50 -30.06 14.66
C ALA A 309 -31.63 -29.75 15.89
N LYS A 310 -30.32 -30.00 15.81
CA LYS A 310 -29.37 -29.87 16.94
C LYS A 310 -28.87 -28.45 17.22
N ALA A 311 -29.11 -27.48 16.33
CA ALA A 311 -28.52 -26.14 16.45
C ALA A 311 -29.54 -25.02 16.15
N ASN A 312 -29.38 -23.88 16.83
CA ASN A 312 -30.22 -22.68 16.63
C ASN A 312 -29.55 -21.63 15.72
N ILE A 313 -28.22 -21.63 15.68
CA ILE A 313 -27.42 -20.80 14.75
C ILE A 313 -26.85 -21.73 13.68
N LEU A 314 -27.21 -21.47 12.42
CA LEU A 314 -26.85 -22.28 11.27
C LEU A 314 -26.05 -21.45 10.26
N PHE A 315 -24.79 -21.81 10.04
CA PHE A 315 -23.98 -21.22 8.97
C PHE A 315 -24.27 -21.91 7.63
N VAL A 316 -24.76 -21.14 6.67
CA VAL A 316 -25.14 -21.62 5.34
C VAL A 316 -23.92 -21.54 4.41
N SER A 317 -23.09 -22.58 4.44
CA SER A 317 -21.80 -22.65 3.71
C SER A 317 -21.90 -23.35 2.35
N ILE A 318 -22.93 -22.98 1.59
CA ILE A 318 -23.22 -23.48 0.24
C ILE A 318 -23.36 -22.30 -0.72
N HIS A 319 -23.23 -22.57 -2.01
CA HIS A 319 -23.47 -21.56 -3.03
C HIS A 319 -24.97 -21.26 -3.20
N ARG A 320 -25.28 -20.01 -3.60
CA ARG A 320 -26.65 -19.49 -3.75
C ARG A 320 -27.54 -20.41 -4.60
N GLU A 321 -26.99 -20.99 -5.65
CA GLU A 321 -27.69 -21.87 -6.59
C GLU A 321 -28.29 -23.10 -5.90
N HIS A 322 -27.80 -23.46 -4.71
CA HIS A 322 -28.23 -24.62 -3.93
C HIS A 322 -29.10 -24.24 -2.72
N TYR A 323 -29.52 -22.98 -2.53
CA TYR A 323 -30.41 -22.64 -1.42
C TYR A 323 -31.76 -23.35 -1.49
N ALA A 324 -32.29 -23.54 -2.70
CA ALA A 324 -33.56 -24.24 -2.91
C ALA A 324 -33.52 -25.71 -2.46
N SER A 325 -32.34 -26.34 -2.40
CA SER A 325 -32.23 -27.72 -1.90
C SER A 325 -32.53 -27.86 -0.40
N PHE A 326 -32.73 -26.74 0.30
CA PHE A 326 -33.12 -26.69 1.72
C PHE A 326 -34.60 -26.44 1.92
N TRP A 327 -35.37 -26.29 0.84
CA TRP A 327 -36.79 -25.97 0.93
C TRP A 327 -37.57 -27.01 1.75
N ASP A 328 -37.25 -28.29 1.59
CA ASP A 328 -37.88 -29.39 2.33
C ASP A 328 -37.67 -29.28 3.85
N LEU A 329 -36.62 -28.58 4.29
CA LEU A 329 -36.26 -28.36 5.69
C LEU A 329 -36.89 -27.09 6.27
N LYS A 330 -37.70 -26.35 5.50
CA LYS A 330 -38.29 -25.07 5.93
C LYS A 330 -38.98 -25.16 7.29
N HIS A 331 -39.72 -26.24 7.53
CA HIS A 331 -40.41 -26.49 8.80
C HIS A 331 -39.47 -26.60 10.01
N LEU A 332 -38.24 -27.11 9.82
CA LEU A 332 -37.22 -27.20 10.87
C LEU A 332 -36.45 -25.89 11.07
N LEU A 333 -36.51 -24.97 10.12
CA LEU A 333 -35.74 -23.72 10.13
C LEU A 333 -36.49 -22.54 10.78
N VAL A 334 -37.76 -22.73 11.13
CA VAL A 334 -38.61 -21.71 11.78
C VAL A 334 -37.96 -21.21 13.07
N GLY A 335 -37.82 -19.89 13.19
CA GLY A 335 -37.23 -19.21 14.35
C GLY A 335 -35.70 -19.35 14.49
N LYS A 336 -35.02 -20.07 13.59
CA LYS A 336 -33.56 -20.25 13.63
C LYS A 336 -32.83 -19.09 12.97
N ILE A 337 -31.56 -18.91 13.34
CA ILE A 337 -30.67 -17.90 12.77
C ILE A 337 -29.90 -18.52 11.61
N LEU A 338 -30.08 -18.01 10.40
CA LEU A 338 -29.37 -18.46 9.21
C LEU A 338 -28.29 -17.45 8.85
N VAL A 339 -27.03 -17.83 9.04
CA VAL A 339 -25.87 -17.00 8.71
C VAL A 339 -25.43 -17.29 7.28
N ASP A 340 -25.73 -16.37 6.36
CA ASP A 340 -25.27 -16.44 4.98
C ASP A 340 -23.82 -15.98 4.85
N VAL A 341 -22.96 -16.89 4.40
CA VAL A 341 -21.51 -16.67 4.16
C VAL A 341 -21.13 -16.67 2.68
N SER A 342 -22.11 -16.72 1.78
CA SER A 342 -21.88 -16.86 0.34
C SER A 342 -21.33 -15.59 -0.31
N ASN A 343 -20.66 -15.75 -1.45
CA ASN A 343 -20.28 -14.66 -2.36
C ASN A 343 -20.71 -15.03 -3.79
N ASN A 344 -20.98 -14.00 -4.60
CA ASN A 344 -21.19 -14.17 -6.04
C ASN A 344 -19.86 -14.30 -6.79
N THR A 345 -19.90 -14.77 -8.04
CA THR A 345 -18.68 -14.85 -8.87
C THR A 345 -18.35 -13.50 -9.52
N ARG A 346 -19.38 -12.70 -9.81
CA ARG A 346 -19.27 -11.37 -10.40
C ARG A 346 -20.20 -10.37 -9.71
N MET A 347 -19.82 -9.10 -9.79
CA MET A 347 -20.65 -7.99 -9.33
C MET A 347 -21.99 -8.00 -10.07
N ASN A 348 -23.08 -7.70 -9.37
CA ASN A 348 -24.44 -7.60 -9.92
C ASN A 348 -24.86 -8.83 -10.74
N GLN A 349 -24.45 -10.03 -10.33
CA GLN A 349 -24.87 -11.29 -10.98
C GLN A 349 -26.38 -11.51 -10.88
N TYR A 350 -26.99 -11.09 -9.77
CA TYR A 350 -28.41 -11.26 -9.45
C TYR A 350 -29.05 -9.93 -9.01
N PRO A 351 -30.37 -9.73 -9.24
CA PRO A 351 -31.04 -8.46 -8.94
C PRO A 351 -31.22 -8.16 -7.45
N GLU A 352 -31.26 -9.19 -6.59
CA GLU A 352 -31.28 -9.16 -5.12
C GLU A 352 -30.01 -9.79 -4.52
N SER A 353 -29.63 -9.41 -3.29
CA SER A 353 -28.46 -10.02 -2.61
C SER A 353 -28.72 -11.47 -2.25
N ASN A 354 -27.67 -12.24 -1.98
CA ASN A 354 -27.83 -13.66 -1.63
C ASN A 354 -28.58 -13.81 -0.30
N ALA A 355 -28.28 -12.94 0.67
CA ALA A 355 -28.97 -12.95 1.95
C ALA A 355 -30.46 -12.54 1.84
N GLU A 356 -30.80 -11.56 1.01
CA GLU A 356 -32.21 -11.20 0.74
C GLU A 356 -32.97 -12.35 0.05
N TYR A 357 -32.34 -13.00 -0.93
CA TYR A 357 -32.92 -14.17 -1.58
C TYR A 357 -33.12 -15.32 -0.57
N LEU A 358 -32.15 -15.57 0.29
CA LEU A 358 -32.28 -16.57 1.36
C LEU A 358 -33.43 -16.23 2.32
N ALA A 359 -33.60 -14.95 2.67
CA ALA A 359 -34.71 -14.49 3.50
C ALA A 359 -36.06 -14.64 2.81
N SER A 360 -36.13 -14.45 1.49
CA SER A 360 -37.36 -14.68 0.71
C SER A 360 -37.77 -16.15 0.69
N LEU A 361 -36.80 -17.08 0.73
CA LEU A 361 -37.08 -18.52 0.78
C LEU A 361 -37.53 -18.96 2.18
N PHE A 362 -36.95 -18.38 3.23
CA PHE A 362 -37.19 -18.74 4.64
C PHE A 362 -37.64 -17.52 5.45
N PRO A 363 -38.87 -17.01 5.24
CA PRO A 363 -39.35 -15.77 5.88
C PRO A 363 -39.53 -15.91 7.39
N ASP A 364 -39.79 -17.14 7.88
CA ASP A 364 -39.97 -17.45 9.30
C ASP A 364 -38.64 -17.67 10.04
N SER A 365 -37.50 -17.47 9.36
CA SER A 365 -36.14 -17.59 9.92
C SER A 365 -35.46 -16.22 9.97
N PHE A 366 -34.50 -16.06 10.88
CA PHE A 366 -33.73 -14.82 11.01
C PHE A 366 -32.45 -14.91 10.17
N VAL A 367 -32.45 -14.28 8.99
CA VAL A 367 -31.27 -14.25 8.12
C VAL A 367 -30.28 -13.18 8.54
N VAL A 368 -29.01 -13.55 8.63
CA VAL A 368 -27.88 -12.66 8.95
C VAL A 368 -26.81 -12.82 7.87
N LYS A 369 -26.37 -11.73 7.24
CA LYS A 369 -25.20 -11.74 6.38
C LYS A 369 -23.94 -11.59 7.22
N GLY A 370 -22.92 -12.42 7.01
CA GLY A 370 -21.62 -12.22 7.63
C GLY A 370 -20.54 -13.20 7.18
N PHE A 371 -19.30 -12.97 7.63
CA PHE A 371 -18.12 -13.84 7.41
C PHE A 371 -17.67 -14.09 5.96
N ASN A 372 -18.43 -13.65 4.96
CA ASN A 372 -18.13 -13.80 3.53
C ASN A 372 -16.86 -13.02 3.08
N VAL A 373 -16.48 -11.97 3.80
CA VAL A 373 -15.24 -11.20 3.55
C VAL A 373 -13.99 -11.96 4.02
N ILE A 374 -14.13 -12.84 5.02
CA ILE A 374 -13.02 -13.61 5.57
C ILE A 374 -12.75 -14.81 4.67
N SER A 375 -11.49 -14.99 4.25
CA SER A 375 -11.11 -16.18 3.48
C SER A 375 -11.10 -17.44 4.37
N ALA A 376 -11.32 -18.61 3.78
CA ALA A 376 -11.26 -19.89 4.50
C ALA A 376 -9.91 -20.08 5.23
N TRP A 377 -8.80 -19.62 4.62
CA TRP A 377 -7.49 -19.68 5.24
C TRP A 377 -7.37 -18.81 6.50
N ALA A 378 -7.88 -17.57 6.45
CA ALA A 378 -7.90 -16.68 7.61
C ALA A 378 -8.83 -17.23 8.71
N MET A 379 -9.94 -17.87 8.33
CA MET A 379 -10.82 -18.56 9.27
C MET A 379 -10.07 -19.68 10.03
N GLN A 380 -9.30 -20.51 9.33
CA GLN A 380 -8.55 -21.62 9.95
C GLN A 380 -7.34 -21.16 10.77
N SER A 381 -6.58 -20.19 10.23
CA SER A 381 -5.32 -19.72 10.82
C SER A 381 -5.53 -18.69 11.94
N GLY A 382 -6.75 -18.18 12.07
CA GLY A 382 -7.12 -17.08 12.95
C GLY A 382 -6.91 -15.71 12.29
N PRO A 383 -7.44 -14.64 12.90
CA PRO A 383 -7.36 -13.28 12.37
C PRO A 383 -5.90 -12.85 12.20
N LYS A 384 -5.48 -12.64 10.96
CA LYS A 384 -4.15 -12.17 10.58
C LYS A 384 -4.28 -11.09 9.51
N ASP A 385 -3.46 -10.05 9.62
CA ASP A 385 -3.34 -8.99 8.61
C ASP A 385 -4.72 -8.47 8.13
N ALA A 386 -4.94 -8.31 6.82
CA ALA A 386 -6.14 -7.80 6.15
C ALA A 386 -7.49 -8.48 6.50
N SER A 387 -7.50 -9.70 7.07
CA SER A 387 -8.73 -10.49 7.28
C SER A 387 -9.14 -10.54 8.76
N ARG A 388 -9.38 -9.39 9.37
CA ARG A 388 -9.79 -9.28 10.79
C ARG A 388 -11.23 -8.82 11.00
N GLN A 389 -11.75 -8.03 10.07
CA GLN A 389 -13.09 -7.43 10.20
C GLN A 389 -14.16 -8.33 9.60
N VAL A 390 -15.23 -8.56 10.36
CA VAL A 390 -16.40 -9.31 9.92
C VAL A 390 -17.58 -8.35 9.86
N TYR A 391 -17.98 -7.98 8.66
CA TYR A 391 -19.14 -7.12 8.44
C TYR A 391 -20.42 -7.95 8.60
N ILE A 392 -21.36 -7.47 9.41
CA ILE A 392 -22.57 -8.20 9.77
C ILE A 392 -23.79 -7.29 9.59
N CYS A 393 -24.85 -7.80 8.97
CA CYS A 393 -26.14 -7.10 8.89
C CYS A 393 -27.32 -8.09 8.96
N SER A 394 -28.46 -7.61 9.48
CA SER A 394 -29.71 -8.37 9.59
C SER A 394 -30.88 -7.45 9.97
N ASN A 395 -32.10 -7.88 9.65
CA ASN A 395 -33.34 -7.21 10.07
C ASN A 395 -33.74 -7.55 11.52
N SER A 396 -33.28 -8.68 12.09
CA SER A 396 -33.46 -8.98 13.52
C SER A 396 -32.27 -8.48 14.31
N VAL A 397 -32.55 -7.62 15.31
CA VAL A 397 -31.53 -7.04 16.18
C VAL A 397 -30.93 -8.11 17.09
N GLU A 398 -31.76 -9.04 17.57
CA GLU A 398 -31.37 -10.15 18.46
C GLU A 398 -30.45 -11.12 17.72
N ALA A 399 -30.85 -11.55 16.52
CA ALA A 399 -30.04 -12.45 15.70
C ALA A 399 -28.71 -11.80 15.31
N ARG A 400 -28.73 -10.51 14.93
CA ARG A 400 -27.52 -9.74 14.64
C ARG A 400 -26.58 -9.72 15.84
N HIS A 401 -27.09 -9.42 17.03
CA HIS A 401 -26.29 -9.36 18.25
C HIS A 401 -25.64 -10.70 18.61
N GLN A 402 -26.36 -11.82 18.47
CA GLN A 402 -25.80 -13.15 18.71
C GLN A 402 -24.65 -13.47 17.73
N VAL A 403 -24.81 -13.14 16.44
CA VAL A 403 -23.76 -13.39 15.44
C VAL A 403 -22.55 -12.45 15.62
N LEU A 404 -22.78 -11.19 16.03
CA LEU A 404 -21.70 -10.28 16.43
C LEU A 404 -20.87 -10.88 17.57
N GLU A 405 -21.54 -11.49 18.57
CA GLU A 405 -20.86 -12.12 19.70
C GLU A 405 -20.08 -13.38 19.29
N VAL A 406 -20.65 -14.21 18.40
CA VAL A 406 -19.91 -15.33 17.80
C VAL A 406 -18.64 -14.84 17.11
N ALA A 407 -18.70 -13.75 16.33
CA ALA A 407 -17.52 -13.18 15.69
C ALA A 407 -16.45 -12.74 16.71
N ARG A 408 -16.84 -12.11 17.84
CA ARG A 408 -15.91 -11.74 18.92
C ARG A 408 -15.27 -12.96 19.57
N GLN A 409 -16.04 -14.01 19.85
CA GLN A 409 -15.54 -15.26 20.44
C GLN A 409 -14.62 -16.03 19.49
N LEU A 410 -14.77 -15.82 18.17
CA LEU A 410 -13.84 -16.28 17.16
C LEU A 410 -12.62 -15.34 16.99
N ASN A 411 -12.43 -14.37 17.88
CA ASN A 411 -11.39 -13.32 17.91
C ASN A 411 -11.38 -12.40 16.69
N PHE A 412 -12.47 -12.31 15.94
CA PHE A 412 -12.61 -11.32 14.87
C PHE A 412 -13.15 -9.99 15.42
N ILE A 413 -13.01 -8.94 14.62
CA ILE A 413 -13.54 -7.61 14.93
C ILE A 413 -14.86 -7.46 14.16
N PRO A 414 -16.02 -7.66 14.80
CA PRO A 414 -17.29 -7.47 14.11
C PRO A 414 -17.56 -5.99 13.81
N VAL A 415 -18.16 -5.72 12.66
CA VAL A 415 -18.63 -4.39 12.24
C VAL A 415 -20.11 -4.52 11.90
N ASP A 416 -20.97 -3.83 12.66
CA ASP A 416 -22.42 -3.81 12.44
C ASP A 416 -22.78 -2.81 11.33
N LEU A 417 -23.36 -3.30 10.23
CA LEU A 417 -23.85 -2.49 9.10
C LEU A 417 -25.38 -2.36 9.05
N GLY A 418 -26.06 -2.68 10.14
CA GLY A 418 -27.50 -2.44 10.30
C GLY A 418 -28.37 -3.50 9.62
N THR A 419 -29.31 -3.05 8.79
CA THR A 419 -30.39 -3.88 8.21
C THR A 419 -29.89 -4.77 7.08
N LEU A 420 -30.70 -5.76 6.69
CA LEU A 420 -30.34 -6.71 5.64
C LEU A 420 -30.13 -6.05 4.26
N SER A 421 -30.66 -4.84 4.05
CA SER A 421 -30.43 -4.05 2.83
C SER A 421 -28.95 -3.76 2.54
N SER A 422 -28.10 -3.74 3.58
CA SER A 422 -26.64 -3.59 3.47
C SER A 422 -25.93 -4.85 2.97
N ALA A 423 -26.62 -6.00 2.86
CA ALA A 423 -26.02 -7.27 2.47
C ALA A 423 -25.38 -7.22 1.08
N ARG A 424 -25.97 -6.45 0.16
CA ARG A 424 -25.41 -6.23 -1.18
C ARG A 424 -24.01 -5.62 -1.13
N GLU A 425 -23.83 -4.60 -0.29
CA GLU A 425 -22.54 -3.93 -0.14
C GLU A 425 -21.51 -4.91 0.41
N ILE A 426 -21.87 -5.68 1.44
CA ILE A 426 -21.02 -6.71 2.05
C ILE A 426 -20.61 -7.79 1.04
N GLU A 427 -21.52 -8.25 0.19
CA GLU A 427 -21.23 -9.22 -0.89
C GLU A 427 -20.26 -8.70 -1.94
N ASN A 428 -20.29 -7.40 -2.17
CA ASN A 428 -19.47 -6.74 -3.17
C ASN A 428 -18.05 -6.42 -2.68
N ILE A 429 -17.84 -6.27 -1.36
CA ILE A 429 -16.52 -6.00 -0.76
C ILE A 429 -15.42 -6.94 -1.29
N PRO A 430 -15.56 -8.29 -1.25
CA PRO A 430 -14.51 -9.19 -1.74
C PRO A 430 -14.40 -9.23 -3.27
N LEU A 431 -15.33 -8.64 -4.01
CA LEU A 431 -15.30 -8.59 -5.48
C LEU A 431 -14.61 -7.33 -6.00
N GLN A 432 -14.53 -6.29 -5.19
CA GLN A 432 -13.88 -5.03 -5.53
C GLN A 432 -12.35 -5.14 -5.37
N LEU A 433 -11.62 -4.57 -6.33
CA LEU A 433 -10.16 -4.46 -6.31
C LEU A 433 -9.78 -3.02 -6.63
N PHE A 434 -9.24 -2.30 -5.65
CA PHE A 434 -8.67 -0.95 -5.78
C PHE A 434 -9.56 0.04 -6.55
N THR A 435 -10.87 0.06 -6.27
CA THR A 435 -11.87 0.82 -7.04
C THR A 435 -11.53 2.31 -7.14
N LEU A 436 -11.13 2.93 -6.02
CA LEU A 436 -10.74 4.35 -5.97
C LEU A 436 -9.39 4.66 -6.61
N TRP A 437 -8.56 3.65 -6.89
CA TRP A 437 -7.24 3.82 -7.51
C TRP A 437 -7.28 3.72 -9.03
N LYS A 438 -8.30 3.10 -9.62
CA LYS A 438 -8.39 2.90 -11.08
C LYS A 438 -8.20 4.21 -11.87
N GLY A 439 -8.97 5.24 -11.53
CA GLY A 439 -8.87 6.56 -12.16
C GLY A 439 -7.49 7.21 -11.98
N PRO A 440 -7.03 7.41 -10.72
CA PRO A 440 -5.70 7.97 -10.43
C PRO A 440 -4.53 7.24 -11.09
N VAL A 441 -4.54 5.90 -11.07
CA VAL A 441 -3.49 5.09 -11.71
C VAL A 441 -3.52 5.28 -13.22
N LEU A 442 -4.69 5.20 -13.86
CA LEU A 442 -4.85 5.45 -15.29
C LEU A 442 -4.32 6.83 -15.68
N VAL A 443 -4.73 7.88 -14.96
CA VAL A 443 -4.24 9.26 -15.18
C VAL A 443 -2.72 9.32 -15.04
N SER A 444 -2.14 8.72 -13.99
CA SER A 444 -0.70 8.76 -13.78
C SER A 444 0.10 8.04 -14.87
N VAL A 445 -0.38 6.88 -15.35
CA VAL A 445 0.25 6.10 -16.42
C VAL A 445 0.14 6.85 -17.75
N SER A 446 -1.05 7.36 -18.07
CA SER A 446 -1.26 8.16 -19.29
C SER A 446 -0.39 9.40 -19.32
N LEU A 447 -0.30 10.16 -18.21
CA LEU A 447 0.59 11.31 -18.10
C LEU A 447 2.06 10.91 -18.22
N SER A 448 2.46 9.80 -17.60
CA SER A 448 3.84 9.29 -17.70
C SER A 448 4.22 8.93 -19.13
N ILE A 449 3.35 8.21 -19.86
CA ILE A 449 3.58 7.87 -21.27
C ILE A 449 3.67 9.14 -22.11
N LEU A 450 2.74 10.08 -21.93
CA LEU A 450 2.70 11.34 -22.69
C LEU A 450 3.98 12.15 -22.49
N PHE A 451 4.38 12.40 -21.23
CA PHE A 451 5.57 13.19 -20.94
C PHE A 451 6.88 12.47 -21.27
N PHE A 452 6.89 11.13 -21.20
CA PHE A 452 8.01 10.33 -21.67
C PHE A 452 8.20 10.47 -23.18
N ILE A 453 7.13 10.28 -23.98
CA ILE A 453 7.17 10.45 -25.44
C ILE A 453 7.58 11.88 -25.80
N TYR A 454 6.99 12.88 -25.13
CA TYR A 454 7.35 14.28 -25.33
C TYR A 454 8.85 14.54 -25.09
N SER A 455 9.38 14.03 -23.97
CA SER A 455 10.80 14.17 -23.62
C SER A 455 11.71 13.40 -24.57
N PHE A 456 11.29 12.21 -25.00
CA PHE A 456 12.02 11.37 -25.95
C PHE A 456 12.13 12.04 -27.32
N ILE A 457 11.03 12.59 -27.85
CA ILE A 457 11.04 13.33 -29.12
C ILE A 457 12.00 14.53 -29.02
N ARG A 458 11.90 15.31 -27.94
CA ARG A 458 12.69 16.54 -27.79
C ARG A 458 14.17 16.29 -27.54
N ASP A 459 14.52 15.32 -26.69
CA ASP A 459 15.89 15.17 -26.19
C ASP A 459 16.68 14.03 -26.86
N ILE A 460 15.99 13.09 -27.54
CA ILE A 460 16.62 12.00 -28.31
C ILE A 460 16.42 12.20 -29.81
N ILE A 461 15.17 12.31 -30.28
CA ILE A 461 14.88 12.36 -31.73
C ILE A 461 15.37 13.66 -32.36
N HIS A 462 15.13 14.83 -31.76
CA HIS A 462 15.58 16.09 -32.35
C HIS A 462 17.11 16.14 -32.56
N PRO A 463 17.98 15.89 -31.56
CA PRO A 463 19.43 15.87 -31.78
C PRO A 463 19.88 14.80 -32.78
N TYR A 464 19.21 13.65 -32.80
CA TYR A 464 19.50 12.59 -33.75
C TYR A 464 19.22 13.03 -35.20
N VAL A 465 18.04 13.61 -35.46
CA VAL A 465 17.64 14.08 -36.79
C VAL A 465 18.47 15.27 -37.26
N LYS A 466 18.72 16.25 -36.37
CA LYS A 466 19.39 17.51 -36.76
C LYS A 466 20.91 17.39 -36.82
N ASN A 467 21.52 16.69 -35.85
CA ASN A 467 22.96 16.69 -35.64
C ASN A 467 23.60 15.29 -35.79
N GLN A 468 22.82 14.24 -36.10
CA GLN A 468 23.28 12.84 -36.14
C GLN A 468 23.96 12.37 -34.84
N GLN A 469 23.58 12.97 -33.70
CA GLN A 469 24.13 12.64 -32.39
C GLN A 469 23.31 11.53 -31.70
N SER A 470 23.95 10.38 -31.44
CA SER A 470 23.35 9.27 -30.71
C SER A 470 23.39 9.54 -29.19
N ASN A 471 22.26 9.95 -28.62
CA ASN A 471 22.11 10.23 -27.18
C ASN A 471 21.24 9.20 -26.45
N PHE A 472 21.09 8.00 -27.00
CA PHE A 472 20.15 6.98 -26.50
C PHE A 472 20.45 6.50 -25.08
N TYR A 473 21.70 6.59 -24.61
CA TYR A 473 22.09 6.25 -23.23
C TYR A 473 21.35 7.09 -22.17
N LYS A 474 20.77 8.24 -22.55
CA LYS A 474 19.98 9.11 -21.65
C LYS A 474 18.62 8.53 -21.27
N ILE A 475 18.13 7.52 -21.99
CA ILE A 475 16.78 6.97 -21.82
C ILE A 475 16.54 6.42 -20.40
N PRO A 476 17.38 5.51 -19.84
CA PRO A 476 17.05 4.82 -18.60
C PRO A 476 16.98 5.72 -17.37
N ILE A 477 17.77 6.80 -17.31
CA ILE A 477 17.82 7.69 -16.14
C ILE A 477 17.39 9.11 -16.49
N GLU A 478 18.00 9.78 -17.46
CA GLU A 478 17.76 11.22 -17.67
C GLU A 478 16.34 11.51 -18.19
N ILE A 479 15.85 10.73 -19.17
CA ILE A 479 14.49 10.90 -19.70
C ILE A 479 13.43 10.52 -18.64
N VAL A 480 13.68 9.44 -17.89
CA VAL A 480 12.82 9.04 -16.77
C VAL A 480 12.80 10.14 -15.70
N ASN A 481 13.96 10.65 -15.29
CA ASN A 481 14.08 11.69 -14.27
C ASN A 481 13.55 13.08 -14.72
N LYS A 482 13.33 13.29 -16.01
CA LYS A 482 12.55 14.42 -16.53
C LYS A 482 11.06 14.17 -16.46
N THR A 483 10.62 12.93 -16.64
CA THR A 483 9.19 12.55 -16.68
C THR A 483 8.58 12.50 -15.27
N LEU A 484 9.25 11.83 -14.32
CA LEU A 484 8.78 11.64 -12.95
C LEU A 484 8.34 12.94 -12.23
N PRO A 485 9.16 14.01 -12.17
CA PRO A 485 8.77 15.22 -11.43
C PRO A 485 7.60 15.97 -12.08
N ILE A 486 7.49 15.94 -13.41
CA ILE A 486 6.37 16.57 -14.13
C ILE A 486 5.06 15.85 -13.79
N VAL A 487 5.07 14.51 -13.79
CA VAL A 487 3.91 13.71 -13.38
C VAL A 487 3.59 14.00 -11.91
N ALA A 488 4.60 14.02 -11.03
CA ALA A 488 4.41 14.29 -9.61
C ALA A 488 3.72 15.65 -9.35
N ILE A 489 4.23 16.75 -9.91
CA ILE A 489 3.68 18.09 -9.70
C ILE A 489 2.32 18.27 -10.38
N THR A 490 2.09 17.61 -11.52
CA THR A 490 0.77 17.60 -12.20
C THR A 490 -0.27 16.90 -11.34
N LEU A 491 0.05 15.70 -10.82
CA LEU A 491 -0.85 14.96 -9.92
C LEU A 491 -1.14 15.76 -8.64
N LEU A 492 -0.12 16.40 -8.04
CA LEU A 492 -0.31 17.27 -6.87
C LEU A 492 -1.26 18.43 -7.18
N SER A 493 -1.12 19.04 -8.35
CA SER A 493 -1.98 20.14 -8.80
C SER A 493 -3.42 19.66 -9.01
N LEU A 494 -3.62 18.46 -9.57
CA LEU A 494 -4.95 17.87 -9.75
C LEU A 494 -5.67 17.60 -8.42
N VAL A 495 -4.95 17.31 -7.33
CA VAL A 495 -5.54 17.18 -5.98
C VAL A 495 -6.23 18.47 -5.55
N TYR A 496 -5.55 19.60 -5.73
CA TYR A 496 -6.05 20.91 -5.27
C TYR A 496 -7.00 21.58 -6.26
N LEU A 497 -6.84 21.32 -7.57
CA LEU A 497 -7.73 21.83 -8.61
C LEU A 497 -9.19 21.39 -8.40
N ALA A 498 -9.43 20.12 -8.04
CA ALA A 498 -10.78 19.63 -7.74
C ALA A 498 -11.47 20.47 -6.64
N GLY A 499 -10.70 20.86 -5.61
CA GLY A 499 -11.20 21.72 -4.53
C GLY A 499 -11.53 23.15 -4.98
N LEU A 500 -10.75 23.70 -5.91
CA LEU A 500 -11.02 25.02 -6.51
C LEU A 500 -12.27 24.99 -7.38
N LEU A 501 -12.45 23.97 -8.21
CA LEU A 501 -13.64 23.79 -9.04
C LEU A 501 -14.91 23.61 -8.20
N ALA A 502 -14.82 22.84 -7.10
CA ALA A 502 -15.92 22.71 -6.15
C ALA A 502 -16.28 24.05 -5.48
N ALA A 503 -15.28 24.86 -5.12
CA ALA A 503 -15.51 26.20 -4.58
C ALA A 503 -16.14 27.15 -5.61
N ALA A 504 -15.64 27.13 -6.86
CA ALA A 504 -16.20 27.92 -7.96
C ALA A 504 -17.67 27.54 -8.23
N HIS A 505 -17.98 26.24 -8.25
CA HIS A 505 -19.34 25.71 -8.39
C HIS A 505 -20.27 26.22 -7.28
N GLN A 506 -19.82 26.16 -6.01
CA GLN A 506 -20.61 26.67 -4.88
C GLN A 506 -20.84 28.19 -4.96
N ILE A 507 -19.85 28.95 -5.41
CA ILE A 507 -19.96 30.42 -5.56
C ILE A 507 -20.90 30.79 -6.70
N TYR A 508 -20.81 30.07 -7.83
CA TYR A 508 -21.64 30.26 -9.02
C TYR A 508 -23.13 30.05 -8.68
N TYR A 509 -23.47 28.92 -8.07
CA TYR A 509 -24.86 28.64 -7.69
C TYR A 509 -25.31 29.33 -6.38
N GLY A 510 -24.36 29.84 -5.60
CA GLY A 510 -24.66 30.53 -4.34
C GLY A 510 -25.29 29.64 -3.26
N THR A 511 -25.06 28.32 -3.31
CA THR A 511 -25.53 27.35 -2.31
C THR A 511 -24.52 26.20 -2.16
N LYS A 512 -24.51 25.57 -0.98
CA LYS A 512 -23.74 24.35 -0.71
C LYS A 512 -24.57 23.06 -0.84
N TYR A 513 -25.89 23.17 -0.90
CA TYR A 513 -26.80 22.02 -0.83
C TYR A 513 -27.04 21.34 -2.18
N ARG A 514 -26.69 22.02 -3.29
CA ARG A 514 -26.72 21.43 -4.62
C ARG A 514 -25.62 20.38 -4.74
N ARG A 515 -26.00 19.16 -5.15
CA ARG A 515 -25.05 18.06 -5.41
C ARG A 515 -24.07 18.47 -6.52
N PHE A 516 -22.82 18.04 -6.38
CA PHE A 516 -21.84 18.20 -7.45
C PHE A 516 -22.17 17.28 -8.63
N PRO A 517 -21.78 17.65 -9.86
CA PRO A 517 -21.80 16.74 -10.99
C PRO A 517 -21.02 15.46 -10.67
N HIS A 518 -21.48 14.31 -11.16
CA HIS A 518 -20.89 13.00 -10.83
C HIS A 518 -19.38 12.92 -11.13
N TRP A 519 -18.89 13.56 -12.19
CA TRP A 519 -17.46 13.59 -12.53
C TRP A 519 -16.62 14.33 -11.47
N LEU A 520 -17.15 15.42 -10.89
CA LEU A 520 -16.46 16.22 -9.89
C LEU A 520 -16.50 15.53 -8.53
N ASP A 521 -17.63 14.91 -8.18
CA ASP A 521 -17.77 14.14 -6.94
C ASP A 521 -16.81 12.94 -6.92
N GLY A 522 -16.76 12.15 -8.00
CA GLY A 522 -15.80 11.06 -8.15
C GLY A 522 -14.34 11.53 -8.05
N TRP A 523 -14.02 12.67 -8.67
CA TRP A 523 -12.67 13.25 -8.57
C TRP A 523 -12.32 13.70 -7.14
N LEU A 524 -13.27 14.32 -6.43
CA LEU A 524 -13.08 14.74 -5.04
C LEU A 524 -12.80 13.57 -4.10
N GLN A 525 -13.39 12.40 -4.35
CA GLN A 525 -13.17 11.16 -3.60
C GLN A 525 -11.78 10.56 -3.85
N CYS A 526 -11.24 10.70 -5.07
CA CYS A 526 -9.94 10.16 -5.46
C CYS A 526 -8.73 11.05 -5.09
N ARG A 527 -8.94 12.19 -4.41
CA ARG A 527 -7.86 13.14 -4.06
C ARG A 527 -6.75 12.51 -3.22
N LYS A 528 -7.10 11.60 -2.30
CA LYS A 528 -6.12 10.88 -1.48
C LYS A 528 -5.17 10.07 -2.35
N GLN A 529 -5.71 9.32 -3.31
CA GLN A 529 -4.96 8.44 -4.20
C GLN A 529 -4.07 9.23 -5.16
N LEU A 530 -4.57 10.34 -5.72
CA LEU A 530 -3.76 11.26 -6.54
C LEU A 530 -2.59 11.85 -5.74
N GLY A 531 -2.82 12.26 -4.50
CA GLY A 531 -1.78 12.77 -3.61
C GLY A 531 -0.72 11.72 -3.28
N LEU A 532 -1.14 10.50 -2.96
CA LEU A 532 -0.21 9.39 -2.69
C LEU A 532 0.63 9.02 -3.92
N LEU A 533 0.04 8.99 -5.12
CA LEU A 533 0.79 8.79 -6.36
C LEU A 533 1.79 9.93 -6.61
N SER A 534 1.37 11.18 -6.38
CA SER A 534 2.28 12.34 -6.48
C SER A 534 3.51 12.18 -5.58
N VAL A 535 3.31 11.80 -4.31
CA VAL A 535 4.43 11.55 -3.37
C VAL A 535 5.30 10.40 -3.84
N PHE A 536 4.70 9.33 -4.38
CA PHE A 536 5.45 8.20 -4.95
C PHE A 536 6.36 8.65 -6.10
N PHE A 537 5.82 9.33 -7.10
CA PHE A 537 6.61 9.86 -8.23
C PHE A 537 7.69 10.86 -7.77
N ALA A 538 7.39 11.72 -6.80
CA ALA A 538 8.35 12.65 -6.22
C ALA A 538 9.50 11.92 -5.49
N SER A 539 9.17 10.86 -4.72
CA SER A 539 10.17 10.06 -4.01
C SER A 539 11.10 9.32 -4.99
N VAL A 540 10.54 8.75 -6.05
CA VAL A 540 11.35 8.11 -7.11
C VAL A 540 12.21 9.16 -7.83
N HIS A 541 11.68 10.34 -8.15
CA HIS A 541 12.45 11.44 -8.73
C HIS A 541 13.65 11.85 -7.86
N VAL A 542 13.47 11.91 -6.53
CA VAL A 542 14.57 12.20 -5.60
C VAL A 542 15.65 11.13 -5.68
N LEU A 543 15.28 9.84 -5.70
CA LEU A 543 16.25 8.74 -5.84
C LEU A 543 17.03 8.83 -7.16
N TYR A 544 16.35 9.12 -8.27
CA TYR A 544 17.02 9.31 -9.58
C TYR A 544 17.96 10.53 -9.55
N SER A 545 17.55 11.62 -8.90
CA SER A 545 18.33 12.86 -8.83
C SER A 545 19.58 12.74 -7.96
N ILE A 546 19.50 12.06 -6.81
CA ILE A 546 20.66 11.80 -5.94
C ILE A 546 21.65 10.82 -6.63
N CYS A 547 21.16 9.93 -7.50
CA CYS A 547 22.00 9.01 -8.26
C CYS A 547 22.78 9.65 -9.42
N LEU A 548 22.47 10.89 -9.84
CA LEU A 548 23.11 11.51 -11.02
C LEU A 548 24.65 11.53 -10.95
N PRO A 549 25.30 11.92 -9.83
CA PRO A 549 26.76 11.97 -9.75
C PRO A 549 27.43 10.58 -9.78
N MET A 550 26.67 9.50 -9.57
CA MET A 550 27.21 8.13 -9.61
C MET A 550 27.37 7.60 -11.04
N ARG A 551 26.73 8.25 -12.02
CA ARG A 551 26.67 7.75 -13.39
C ARG A 551 28.03 7.80 -14.08
N ARG A 552 28.25 6.84 -14.97
CA ARG A 552 29.46 6.80 -15.80
C ARG A 552 29.49 7.94 -16.80
N SER A 553 28.33 8.30 -17.34
CA SER A 553 28.14 9.45 -18.23
C SER A 553 28.63 10.75 -17.60
N GLU A 554 28.15 11.09 -16.39
CA GLU A 554 28.58 12.29 -15.66
C GLU A 554 30.08 12.28 -15.34
N ARG A 555 30.62 11.11 -14.95
CA ARG A 555 32.05 11.01 -14.67
C ARG A 555 32.89 11.30 -15.91
N TYR A 556 32.54 10.76 -17.07
CA TYR A 556 33.27 11.04 -18.31
C TYR A 556 33.12 12.50 -18.75
N LEU A 557 31.93 13.08 -18.60
CA LEU A 557 31.71 14.50 -18.87
C LEU A 557 32.59 15.39 -17.97
N PHE A 558 32.64 15.08 -16.67
CA PHE A 558 33.48 15.80 -15.72
C PHE A 558 34.97 15.73 -16.07
N LEU A 559 35.45 14.54 -16.47
CA LEU A 559 36.83 14.34 -16.89
C LEU A 559 37.17 15.12 -18.18
N ASN A 560 36.28 15.08 -19.17
CA ASN A 560 36.45 15.84 -20.41
C ASN A 560 36.41 17.36 -20.16
N MET A 561 35.54 17.84 -19.26
CA MET A 561 35.51 19.25 -18.85
C MET A 561 36.82 19.68 -18.17
N ALA A 562 37.37 18.85 -17.28
CA ALA A 562 38.65 19.13 -16.64
C ALA A 562 39.80 19.18 -17.67
N PHE A 563 39.80 18.26 -18.64
CA PHE A 563 40.76 18.26 -19.74
C PHE A 563 40.69 19.55 -20.56
N GLN A 564 39.49 19.97 -20.96
CA GLN A 564 39.26 21.20 -21.72
C GLN A 564 39.67 22.45 -20.94
N GLN A 565 39.36 22.50 -19.64
CA GLN A 565 39.73 23.63 -18.79
C GLN A 565 41.25 23.82 -18.74
N VAL A 566 42.01 22.74 -18.55
CA VAL A 566 43.48 22.78 -18.52
C VAL A 566 44.04 23.18 -19.88
N HIS A 567 43.53 22.61 -20.98
CA HIS A 567 43.99 22.96 -22.33
C HIS A 567 43.68 24.41 -22.72
N ALA A 568 42.59 24.97 -22.20
CA ALA A 568 42.24 26.38 -22.39
C ALA A 568 43.01 27.33 -21.46
N ASN A 569 43.89 26.82 -20.57
CA ASN A 569 44.61 27.59 -19.54
C ASN A 569 43.65 28.44 -18.68
N VAL A 570 42.50 27.88 -18.29
CA VAL A 570 41.52 28.55 -17.43
C VAL A 570 41.71 28.11 -15.99
N ASP A 571 42.21 29.02 -15.15
CA ASP A 571 42.50 28.72 -13.73
C ASP A 571 41.23 28.53 -12.89
N ASN A 572 40.18 29.32 -13.14
CA ASN A 572 38.94 29.29 -12.37
C ASN A 572 37.70 29.30 -13.26
N SER A 573 36.89 28.25 -13.16
CA SER A 573 35.61 28.08 -13.86
C SER A 573 34.38 28.40 -13.01
N TRP A 574 34.57 29.03 -11.83
CA TRP A 574 33.49 29.41 -10.92
C TRP A 574 32.52 30.43 -11.54
N ASN A 575 31.23 30.11 -11.53
CA ASN A 575 30.15 31.00 -11.94
C ASN A 575 29.15 31.17 -10.78
N GLU A 576 29.20 32.34 -10.15
CA GLU A 576 28.38 32.67 -8.98
C GLU A 576 26.87 32.53 -9.25
N GLU A 577 26.38 33.02 -10.39
CA GLU A 577 24.94 32.98 -10.71
C GLU A 577 24.43 31.53 -10.84
N GLU A 578 25.19 30.68 -11.52
CA GLU A 578 24.84 29.26 -11.71
C GLU A 578 24.86 28.50 -10.38
N VAL A 579 25.82 28.82 -9.50
CA VAL A 579 25.91 28.25 -8.14
C VAL A 579 24.67 28.63 -7.32
N TRP A 580 24.33 29.92 -7.25
CA TRP A 580 23.12 30.38 -6.54
C TRP A 580 21.86 29.69 -7.04
N ARG A 581 21.69 29.60 -8.37
CA ARG A 581 20.55 28.92 -8.96
C ARG A 581 20.45 27.48 -8.46
N VAL A 582 21.55 26.73 -8.51
CA VAL A 582 21.60 25.32 -8.12
C VAL A 582 21.31 25.13 -6.63
N GLU A 583 21.98 25.87 -5.76
CA GLU A 583 21.79 25.79 -4.30
C GLU A 583 20.34 26.11 -3.90
N MET A 584 19.73 27.12 -4.53
CA MET A 584 18.35 27.49 -4.26
C MET A 584 17.36 26.42 -4.69
N TYR A 585 17.37 25.97 -5.95
CA TYR A 585 16.33 25.03 -6.39
C TYR A 585 16.46 23.69 -5.66
N ILE A 586 17.68 23.22 -5.35
CA ILE A 586 17.88 21.98 -4.59
C ILE A 586 17.27 22.13 -3.19
N SER A 587 17.55 23.23 -2.49
CA SER A 587 17.01 23.50 -1.15
C SER A 587 15.47 23.50 -1.13
N PHE A 588 14.82 24.20 -2.07
CA PHE A 588 13.36 24.18 -2.21
C PHE A 588 12.82 22.78 -2.52
N GLY A 589 13.55 21.99 -3.31
CA GLY A 589 13.20 20.58 -3.59
C GLY A 589 13.19 19.73 -2.31
N ILE A 590 14.19 19.89 -1.45
CA ILE A 590 14.30 19.18 -0.16
C ILE A 590 13.17 19.61 0.79
N MET A 591 12.90 20.91 0.90
CA MET A 591 11.79 21.43 1.71
C MET A 591 10.44 20.88 1.23
N SER A 592 10.23 20.85 -0.09
CA SER A 592 9.03 20.27 -0.71
C SER A 592 8.87 18.80 -0.35
N LEU A 593 9.95 18.01 -0.43
CA LEU A 593 9.91 16.59 -0.06
C LEU A 593 9.53 16.39 1.41
N GLY A 594 10.05 17.23 2.31
CA GLY A 594 9.70 17.19 3.73
C GLY A 594 8.20 17.40 3.98
N LEU A 595 7.60 18.39 3.31
CA LEU A 595 6.15 18.64 3.40
C LEU A 595 5.32 17.52 2.77
N LEU A 596 5.71 17.02 1.59
CA LEU A 596 5.05 15.89 0.93
C LEU A 596 5.08 14.62 1.79
N SER A 597 6.19 14.40 2.50
CA SER A 597 6.33 13.26 3.42
C SER A 597 5.37 13.37 4.60
N LEU A 598 5.16 14.56 5.15
CA LEU A 598 4.17 14.81 6.20
C LEU A 598 2.73 14.54 5.72
N LEU A 599 2.39 14.96 4.49
CA LEU A 599 1.09 14.67 3.88
C LEU A 599 0.86 13.15 3.68
N ALA A 600 1.91 12.42 3.31
CA ALA A 600 1.85 10.98 3.13
C ALA A 600 1.70 10.23 4.46
N VAL A 601 2.47 10.59 5.49
CA VAL A 601 2.39 9.96 6.82
C VAL A 601 1.01 10.13 7.44
N THR A 602 0.42 11.33 7.32
CA THR A 602 -0.95 11.58 7.82
C THR A 602 -2.04 10.88 7.01
N SER A 603 -1.72 10.29 5.86
CA SER A 603 -2.64 9.47 5.07
C SER A 603 -2.71 8.00 5.53
N ILE A 604 -1.79 7.58 6.41
CA ILE A 604 -1.79 6.25 7.03
C ILE A 604 -3.00 6.14 7.97
N PRO A 605 -3.84 5.08 7.88
CA PRO A 605 -5.08 4.98 8.64
C PRO A 605 -4.94 5.19 10.16
N SER A 606 -3.88 4.63 10.78
CA SER A 606 -3.62 4.78 12.22
C SER A 606 -3.27 6.20 12.64
N VAL A 607 -2.58 6.97 11.79
CA VAL A 607 -2.24 8.37 12.06
C VAL A 607 -3.47 9.23 11.81
N ASN A 608 -4.18 9.00 10.70
CA ASN A 608 -5.39 9.73 10.36
C ASN A 608 -6.47 9.61 11.45
N SER A 609 -6.66 8.42 12.03
CA SER A 609 -7.63 8.20 13.12
C SER A 609 -7.25 8.88 14.44
N ALA A 610 -5.98 9.28 14.61
CA ALA A 610 -5.50 9.96 15.80
C ALA A 610 -5.64 11.49 15.73
N LEU A 611 -5.89 12.05 14.53
CA LEU A 611 -6.02 13.48 14.31
C LEU A 611 -7.48 13.92 14.35
N ASN A 612 -7.75 15.08 14.97
CA ASN A 612 -9.06 15.69 14.82
C ASN A 612 -9.22 16.36 13.44
N TRP A 613 -10.45 16.72 13.07
CA TRP A 613 -10.73 17.28 11.75
C TRP A 613 -10.01 18.61 11.48
N ARG A 614 -9.72 19.42 12.51
CA ARG A 614 -9.00 20.70 12.36
C ARG A 614 -7.53 20.46 12.04
N GLU A 615 -6.88 19.56 12.77
CA GLU A 615 -5.48 19.15 12.53
C GLU A 615 -5.32 18.51 11.16
N PHE A 616 -6.19 17.55 10.81
CA PHE A 616 -6.19 16.91 9.51
C PHE A 616 -6.36 17.92 8.37
N SER A 617 -7.32 18.85 8.51
CA SER A 617 -7.57 19.89 7.51
C SER A 617 -6.40 20.86 7.40
N PHE A 618 -5.77 21.25 8.50
CA PHE A 618 -4.57 22.09 8.49
C PHE A 618 -3.43 21.43 7.69
N ILE A 619 -3.16 20.15 7.94
CA ILE A 619 -2.11 19.42 7.24
C ILE A 619 -2.47 19.23 5.76
N GLN A 620 -3.61 18.61 5.46
CA GLN A 620 -3.96 18.21 4.10
C GLN A 620 -4.38 19.39 3.19
N SER A 621 -4.85 20.50 3.77
CA SER A 621 -5.18 21.70 3.02
C SER A 621 -4.07 22.76 3.10
N THR A 622 -3.77 23.29 4.29
CA THR A 622 -2.86 24.46 4.40
C THR A 622 -1.43 24.07 4.04
N LEU A 623 -0.86 23.08 4.72
CA LEU A 623 0.49 22.60 4.38
C LEU A 623 0.53 21.97 2.98
N GLY A 624 -0.59 21.42 2.51
CA GLY A 624 -0.80 21.00 1.14
C GLY A 624 -0.55 22.07 0.07
N TYR A 625 -1.21 23.22 0.19
CA TYR A 625 -0.98 24.35 -0.72
C TYR A 625 0.43 24.95 -0.57
N VAL A 626 0.98 24.97 0.65
CA VAL A 626 2.37 25.40 0.89
C VAL A 626 3.35 24.47 0.18
N ALA A 627 3.12 23.14 0.24
CA ALA A 627 3.91 22.17 -0.50
C ALA A 627 3.87 22.45 -2.00
N LEU A 628 2.67 22.59 -2.59
CA LEU A 628 2.52 22.90 -4.01
C LEU A 628 3.24 24.20 -4.42
N LEU A 629 3.18 25.23 -3.58
CA LEU A 629 3.88 26.50 -3.81
C LEU A 629 5.39 26.33 -3.80
N ILE A 630 5.95 25.65 -2.78
CA ILE A 630 7.40 25.38 -2.68
C ILE A 630 7.87 24.47 -3.83
N THR A 631 7.10 23.45 -4.21
CA THR A 631 7.40 22.63 -5.40
C THR A 631 7.40 23.45 -6.68
N THR A 632 6.47 24.40 -6.82
CA THR A 632 6.42 25.30 -7.99
C THR A 632 7.64 26.21 -8.03
N PHE A 633 8.07 26.76 -6.89
CA PHE A 633 9.32 27.53 -6.79
C PHE A 633 10.56 26.70 -7.12
N HIS A 634 10.63 25.44 -6.66
CA HIS A 634 11.70 24.52 -7.05
C HIS A 634 11.84 24.41 -8.59
N VAL A 635 10.71 24.26 -9.31
CA VAL A 635 10.72 24.16 -10.78
C VAL A 635 11.00 25.51 -11.46
N LEU A 636 10.48 26.62 -10.93
CA LEU A 636 10.76 27.96 -11.46
C LEU A 636 12.24 28.32 -11.35
N LEU A 637 12.86 28.05 -10.20
CA LEU A 637 14.28 28.29 -9.95
C LEU A 637 15.17 27.37 -10.80
N TYR A 638 14.72 26.13 -11.06
CA TYR A 638 15.40 25.24 -12.00
C TYR A 638 15.38 25.79 -13.44
N GLY A 639 14.26 26.38 -13.87
CA GLY A 639 14.12 27.01 -15.18
C GLY A 639 14.93 28.30 -15.33
N TRP A 640 14.93 29.15 -14.30
CA TRP A 640 15.65 30.43 -14.26
C TRP A 640 15.45 31.25 -15.56
N LYS A 641 16.53 31.62 -16.25
CA LYS A 641 16.52 32.34 -17.54
C LYS A 641 16.21 31.46 -18.76
N ARG A 642 16.30 30.12 -18.63
CA ARG A 642 16.19 29.16 -19.76
C ARG A 642 14.80 29.14 -20.42
N ALA A 643 13.79 29.70 -19.77
CA ALA A 643 12.46 29.84 -20.36
C ALA A 643 12.43 30.86 -21.51
N PHE A 644 13.37 31.80 -21.53
CA PHE A 644 13.42 32.90 -22.51
C PHE A 644 14.46 32.67 -23.61
N ASP A 645 15.25 31.61 -23.49
CA ASP A 645 16.30 31.27 -24.44
C ASP A 645 15.75 30.41 -25.58
N GLN A 646 15.87 30.92 -26.82
CA GLN A 646 15.32 30.26 -28.02
C GLN A 646 15.95 28.87 -28.28
N GLU A 647 17.18 28.63 -27.84
CA GLU A 647 17.89 27.36 -28.01
C GLU A 647 17.20 26.17 -27.32
N TYR A 648 16.41 26.43 -26.27
CA TYR A 648 15.69 25.38 -25.54
C TYR A 648 14.39 24.95 -26.23
N TYR A 649 13.93 25.67 -27.27
CA TYR A 649 12.70 25.40 -28.03
C TYR A 649 12.94 24.51 -29.27
N LYS A 650 13.33 23.26 -29.02
CA LYS A 650 13.57 22.26 -30.06
C LYS A 650 12.27 21.87 -30.77
N PHE A 651 12.23 21.90 -32.11
CA PHE A 651 11.01 21.75 -32.91
C PHE A 651 9.83 22.64 -32.48
N TYR A 652 10.10 23.87 -32.01
CA TYR A 652 9.10 24.77 -31.43
C TYR A 652 8.41 24.23 -30.16
N MET A 653 8.85 23.08 -29.64
CA MET A 653 8.32 22.47 -28.43
C MET A 653 9.00 23.10 -27.22
N PRO A 654 8.24 23.63 -26.23
CA PRO A 654 8.82 24.26 -25.05
C PRO A 654 9.61 23.26 -24.19
N PRO A 655 10.51 23.75 -23.33
CA PRO A 655 11.18 22.90 -22.36
C PRO A 655 10.18 22.33 -21.34
N ASN A 656 10.51 21.15 -20.80
CA ASN A 656 9.60 20.32 -20.00
C ASN A 656 9.03 21.06 -18.78
N PHE A 657 9.88 21.86 -18.12
CA PHE A 657 9.49 22.59 -16.93
C PHE A 657 8.45 23.68 -17.22
N VAL A 658 8.43 24.27 -18.43
CA VAL A 658 7.43 25.29 -18.80
C VAL A 658 6.04 24.67 -18.86
N ILE A 659 5.89 23.50 -19.50
CA ILE A 659 4.61 22.77 -19.54
C ILE A 659 4.22 22.34 -18.12
N ALA A 660 5.17 21.84 -17.34
CA ALA A 660 4.93 21.38 -15.97
C ALA A 660 4.40 22.48 -15.04
N LEU A 661 4.75 23.74 -15.29
CA LEU A 661 4.37 24.89 -14.46
C LEU A 661 2.96 25.42 -14.74
N VAL A 662 2.37 25.14 -15.91
CA VAL A 662 1.06 25.70 -16.31
C VAL A 662 -0.02 25.36 -15.27
N LEU A 663 -0.19 24.08 -14.96
CA LEU A 663 -1.25 23.63 -14.05
C LEU A 663 -1.02 24.09 -12.59
N PRO A 664 0.16 23.90 -11.97
CA PRO A 664 0.43 24.42 -10.62
C PRO A 664 0.19 25.92 -10.48
N VAL A 665 0.65 26.73 -11.44
CA VAL A 665 0.47 28.18 -11.40
C VAL A 665 -1.01 28.55 -11.48
N THR A 666 -1.80 27.91 -12.36
CA THR A 666 -3.26 28.16 -12.42
C THR A 666 -3.96 27.84 -11.09
N VAL A 667 -3.56 26.76 -10.42
CA VAL A 667 -4.11 26.37 -9.12
C VAL A 667 -3.73 27.37 -8.03
N ILE A 668 -2.47 27.81 -7.99
CA ILE A 668 -2.00 28.81 -7.02
C ILE A 668 -2.72 30.15 -7.23
N VAL A 669 -2.83 30.62 -8.47
CA VAL A 669 -3.55 31.86 -8.81
C VAL A 669 -5.02 31.74 -8.44
N GLY A 670 -5.69 30.63 -8.79
CA GLY A 670 -7.08 30.39 -8.41
C GLY A 670 -7.29 30.37 -6.89
N LYS A 671 -6.33 29.82 -6.14
CA LYS A 671 -6.33 29.87 -4.67
C LYS A 671 -6.18 31.29 -4.13
N ILE A 672 -5.28 32.09 -4.69
CA ILE A 672 -5.09 33.50 -4.31
C ILE A 672 -6.39 34.28 -4.54
N VAL A 673 -7.05 34.09 -5.68
CA VAL A 673 -8.35 34.74 -5.99
C VAL A 673 -9.41 34.38 -4.95
N LEU A 674 -9.49 33.12 -4.51
CA LEU A 674 -10.45 32.71 -3.47
C LEU A 674 -10.11 33.25 -2.07
N LEU A 675 -8.85 33.62 -1.82
CA LEU A 675 -8.42 34.21 -0.54
C LEU A 675 -8.71 35.71 -0.46
N LEU A 676 -8.91 36.40 -1.60
CA LEU A 676 -9.27 37.81 -1.62
C LEU A 676 -10.50 38.10 -0.74
N PRO A 677 -10.53 39.19 0.05
CA PRO A 677 -11.59 39.47 1.04
C PRO A 677 -13.02 39.41 0.48
N CYS A 678 -13.23 39.91 -0.75
CA CYS A 678 -14.53 39.90 -1.43
C CYS A 678 -15.05 38.47 -1.68
N MET A 679 -14.17 37.58 -2.13
CA MET A 679 -14.48 36.19 -2.46
C MET A 679 -14.56 35.31 -1.22
N SER A 680 -13.59 35.43 -0.31
CA SER A 680 -13.54 34.64 0.92
C SER A 680 -14.71 34.93 1.85
N GLY A 681 -15.16 36.18 1.94
CA GLY A 681 -16.35 36.59 2.68
C GLY A 681 -17.63 35.97 2.14
N ARG A 682 -17.83 35.99 0.81
CA ARG A 682 -18.98 35.35 0.14
C ARG A 682 -18.96 33.83 0.33
N PHE A 683 -17.81 33.20 0.13
CA PHE A 683 -17.65 31.76 0.29
C PHE A 683 -17.91 31.28 1.72
N ARG A 684 -17.42 32.03 2.72
CA ARG A 684 -17.67 31.74 4.15
C ARG A 684 -19.17 31.81 4.49
N ARG A 685 -19.91 32.77 3.92
CA ARG A 685 -21.37 32.86 4.08
C ARG A 685 -22.06 31.63 3.49
N ILE A 686 -21.71 31.23 2.27
CA ILE A 686 -22.29 30.04 1.61
C ILE A 686 -22.04 28.77 2.45
N ARG A 687 -20.82 28.58 2.96
CA ARG A 687 -20.49 27.44 3.83
C ARG A 687 -21.29 27.42 5.13
N ARG A 688 -21.61 28.60 5.68
CA ARG A 688 -22.50 28.77 6.85
C ARG A 688 -23.99 28.59 6.52
N GLY A 689 -24.36 28.34 5.27
CA GLY A 689 -25.75 28.07 4.85
C GLY A 689 -26.46 29.26 4.19
N TRP A 690 -25.73 30.30 3.78
CA TRP A 690 -26.33 31.38 2.99
C TRP A 690 -26.71 30.90 1.59
N GLU A 691 -27.90 31.27 1.13
CA GLU A 691 -28.47 30.93 -0.17
C GLU A 691 -28.81 32.19 -0.95
N ASN A 692 -28.51 32.18 -2.25
CA ASN A 692 -28.90 33.27 -3.15
C ASN A 692 -30.42 33.25 -3.43
N SER A 693 -31.06 34.41 -3.60
CA SER A 693 -32.53 34.51 -3.75
C SER A 693 -33.07 33.73 -4.95
N GLN A 694 -32.27 33.61 -6.01
CA GLN A 694 -32.59 32.89 -7.24
C GLN A 694 -32.76 31.37 -7.04
N TYR A 695 -32.04 30.77 -6.08
CA TYR A 695 -32.22 29.35 -5.71
C TYR A 695 -33.47 29.16 -4.84
N ARG A 696 -33.77 30.13 -3.97
CA ARG A 696 -35.01 30.12 -3.18
C ARG A 696 -36.24 30.12 -4.08
N SER A 697 -36.23 30.86 -5.20
CA SER A 697 -37.31 30.86 -6.20
C SER A 697 -37.43 29.55 -6.99
N GLU A 698 -36.31 28.89 -7.36
CA GLU A 698 -36.36 27.58 -8.03
C GLU A 698 -36.93 26.48 -7.13
N VAL A 699 -36.53 26.44 -5.85
CA VAL A 699 -37.04 25.45 -4.89
C VAL A 699 -38.51 25.70 -4.54
N SER A 700 -38.93 26.95 -4.39
CA SER A 700 -40.35 27.28 -4.16
C SER A 700 -41.22 27.03 -5.40
N GLY A 701 -40.68 27.22 -6.61
CA GLY A 701 -41.33 26.81 -7.86
C GLY A 701 -41.48 25.30 -8.00
N ALA A 702 -40.45 24.52 -7.66
CA ALA A 702 -40.50 23.05 -7.68
C ALA A 702 -41.42 22.47 -6.58
N ALA A 703 -41.46 23.09 -5.40
CA ALA A 703 -42.37 22.70 -4.32
C ALA A 703 -43.84 23.00 -4.66
N SER A 704 -44.12 24.01 -5.50
CA SER A 704 -45.48 24.32 -5.95
C SER A 704 -46.06 23.34 -6.97
N GLN A 705 -45.25 22.41 -7.53
CA GLN A 705 -45.70 21.35 -8.44
C GLN A 705 -45.98 20.00 -7.74
N VAL A 706 -45.78 19.90 -6.43
CA VAL A 706 -46.16 18.71 -5.66
C VAL A 706 -47.31 19.07 -4.72
N SER A 707 -48.54 18.93 -5.24
CA SER A 707 -49.73 18.88 -4.40
C SER A 707 -49.60 17.71 -3.41
N PRO A 708 -49.86 17.88 -2.10
CA PRO A 708 -49.88 16.77 -1.17
C PRO A 708 -51.17 15.98 -1.42
N GLU A 709 -51.09 14.85 -2.13
CA GLU A 709 -52.11 13.83 -1.99
C GLU A 709 -52.09 13.34 -0.54
N ARG A 710 -53.16 13.69 0.16
CA ARG A 710 -53.42 13.37 1.56
C ARG A 710 -53.66 11.86 1.65
N ILE A 711 -52.61 11.08 1.90
CA ILE A 711 -52.76 9.66 2.30
C ILE A 711 -53.28 9.66 3.74
N THR A 712 -54.61 9.61 3.87
CA THR A 712 -55.28 9.23 5.12
C THR A 712 -54.94 7.79 5.43
N ILE A 713 -54.33 7.58 6.60
CA ILE A 713 -54.15 6.28 7.23
C ILE A 713 -55.53 5.78 7.67
N MET A 714 -55.95 4.64 7.13
CA MET A 714 -56.82 3.65 7.78
C MET A 714 -56.23 2.26 7.55
#